data_AF-A0A820VAE3-F1
#
_entry.id   AF-A0A820VAE3-F1
#
_cell.length_a   1.000
_cell.length_b   1.000
_cell.length_c   1.000
_cell.angle_alpha   90.00
_cell.angle_beta   90.00
_cell.angle_gamma   90.00
#
_symmetry.space_group_name_H-M   'P 1'
#
loop_
_entity.id
_entity.type
_entity.pdbx_description
1 polymer ?
#
loop_
_entity_poly.entity_id
_entity_poly.type
_entity_poly.pdbx_seq_one_letter_code
_entity_poly.pdbx_strand_id
1 'polypeptide(L)'
;MVKHDFICLLGNDGCGKTSICELINSKKDDNNNKIIAVERSNGLGVEYGIDPSIVDKLTLEYIFDEEYFNKITLPDQTINGEKIYWIILDCEVDIILKRIQSRSKSNVWETRKALNYFQQRFRHLSAYFGIPFIDTTQQTLEQVYHNVTNIIRNYSEFYRHYRQMNAQILTYDLIQQCDVENKLYNVVDIYDFDKITNLPEYAQEFDNVDKRQLYIRWYVNNNSPEIDQHRNIIKIGDYELPIIGIILRLVNEGESKRIYTDISGNPFTKNLAFILLKSTIYSHSMQITGEINNLSSVRACGSQLFLEMMWRNGLKHSYRSINSNGIIVSDFINEIPPVEIIVKQYCEGTDKNSFYDILQNEEIVVPNCNNKYVCGPYVRFDWRNPNHISLKTRKCLNKNPYYYIYEQAVGKEVFFNKILANKQYAIPVGDKNITEDLLTHIIDIKQTKLSVLKMFMVIQSYFSRVNLLIKDVCFMLDKNGKQFWGEINQDCMRITMIDNNQNKFDKDIWRTGGSSSREQIMQKWNDFNKIFFDYFMKNKFHQTELLNYNNYFYIEEIEQLLENKKLRIPSSLQELWLNIRGKTPRRILVTMDMFNGQPVLVKSSQLYETHNDGDYRQAIEKLSIFPDILIVDLDGAFGETNTKNRQIIKKLAQKYHVFTGGGLRSLNDIEDVLKSSVRRCVIASANDELIAKIPKERLIVEISVNEQNEVLIHDCQTNTHINIITRINQLIQIGVHAISITFVQTEGYLSGIPRKQIQDLLLEIPENIKRIYIAGGISTLDDLEYLWSFSRVIPQLGSAIWK
;
A
#
# COMPACT_ATOMS: atom_id res chain seq x y z
N MET A 1 25.73 9.76 -39.65
CA MET A 1 25.57 9.16 -38.31
C MET A 1 24.42 8.19 -38.36
N VAL A 2 24.62 6.96 -37.89
CA VAL A 2 23.51 6.00 -37.71
C VAL A 2 22.60 6.59 -36.63
N LYS A 3 21.31 6.76 -36.91
CA LYS A 3 20.34 7.23 -35.90
C LYS A 3 19.85 6.03 -35.10
N HIS A 4 19.93 6.13 -33.78
CA HIS A 4 19.44 5.12 -32.86
C HIS A 4 18.03 5.45 -32.37
N ASP A 5 17.26 4.43 -32.04
CA ASP A 5 16.05 4.57 -31.22
C ASP A 5 16.38 4.04 -29.82
N PHE A 6 16.14 4.84 -28.78
CA PHE A 6 16.47 4.48 -27.41
C PHE A 6 15.26 3.96 -26.64
N ILE A 7 15.44 2.89 -25.87
CA ILE A 7 14.48 2.39 -24.90
C ILE A 7 15.01 2.66 -23.51
N CYS A 8 14.28 3.46 -22.72
CA CYS A 8 14.59 3.66 -21.31
C CYS A 8 13.69 2.78 -20.44
N LEU A 9 14.27 1.76 -19.81
CA LEU A 9 13.54 0.80 -18.97
C LEU A 9 13.55 1.22 -17.50
N LEU A 10 12.36 1.25 -16.91
CA LEU A 10 12.07 1.74 -15.56
C LEU A 10 11.27 0.70 -14.77
N GLY A 11 11.19 0.85 -13.44
CA GLY A 11 10.37 0.00 -12.56
C GLY A 11 11.11 -0.50 -11.32
N ASN A 12 10.42 -1.29 -10.50
CA ASN A 12 11.00 -1.88 -9.29
C ASN A 12 12.17 -2.83 -9.59
N ASP A 13 13.01 -3.07 -8.59
CA ASP A 13 13.98 -4.15 -8.71
C ASP A 13 13.28 -5.52 -8.75
N GLY A 14 13.86 -6.46 -9.50
CA GLY A 14 13.27 -7.78 -9.75
C GLY A 14 12.17 -7.84 -10.82
N CYS A 15 11.77 -6.71 -11.44
CA CYS A 15 10.83 -6.73 -12.57
C CYS A 15 11.47 -7.11 -13.93
N GLY A 16 12.80 -7.28 -14.00
CA GLY A 16 13.51 -7.79 -15.18
C GLY A 16 14.18 -6.73 -16.07
N LYS A 17 14.23 -5.46 -15.66
CA LYS A 17 14.83 -4.34 -16.43
C LYS A 17 16.21 -4.66 -16.98
N THR A 18 17.15 -5.04 -16.09
CA THR A 18 18.55 -5.31 -16.44
C THR A 18 18.65 -6.44 -17.46
N SER A 19 17.98 -7.57 -17.21
CA SER A 19 17.99 -8.72 -18.13
C SER A 19 17.40 -8.39 -19.51
N ILE A 20 16.33 -7.59 -19.57
CA ILE A 20 15.74 -7.15 -20.84
C ILE A 20 16.65 -6.15 -21.56
N CYS A 21 17.27 -5.23 -20.83
CA CYS A 21 18.23 -4.29 -21.39
C CYS A 21 19.42 -5.01 -22.04
N GLU A 22 20.02 -5.97 -21.34
CA GLU A 22 21.10 -6.82 -21.86
C GLU A 22 20.66 -7.63 -23.09
N LEU A 23 19.45 -8.20 -23.06
CA LEU A 23 18.90 -8.95 -24.18
C LEU A 23 18.67 -8.08 -25.42
N ILE A 24 18.18 -6.85 -25.25
CA ILE A 24 18.00 -5.90 -26.36
C ILE A 24 19.35 -5.51 -26.95
N ASN A 25 20.33 -5.17 -26.11
CA ASN A 25 21.63 -4.67 -26.56
C ASN A 25 22.53 -5.77 -27.17
N SER A 26 22.30 -7.04 -26.83
CA SER A 26 23.04 -8.17 -27.39
C SER A 26 22.52 -8.63 -28.76
N LYS A 27 21.25 -8.39 -29.08
CA LYS A 27 20.67 -8.72 -30.38
C LYS A 27 21.11 -7.66 -31.42
N LYS A 28 21.85 -8.09 -32.44
CA LYS A 28 22.13 -7.26 -33.62
C LYS A 28 20.83 -7.12 -34.42
N ASP A 29 20.33 -5.90 -34.61
CA ASP A 29 19.17 -5.64 -35.49
C ASP A 29 19.67 -5.53 -36.94
N ASP A 30 19.12 -6.34 -37.85
CA ASP A 30 19.50 -6.38 -39.27
C ASP A 30 18.89 -5.22 -40.09
N ASN A 31 17.96 -4.49 -39.49
CA ASN A 31 17.33 -3.30 -40.09
C ASN A 31 18.10 -2.03 -39.71
N ASN A 32 18.27 -1.11 -40.67
CA ASN A 32 19.06 0.13 -40.59
C ASN A 32 18.84 1.07 -39.36
N ASN A 33 17.89 0.80 -38.46
CA ASN A 33 17.74 1.47 -37.17
C ASN A 33 18.18 0.52 -36.03
N LYS A 34 19.31 0.84 -35.41
CA LYS A 34 19.81 0.07 -34.25
C LYS A 34 19.14 0.57 -32.97
N ILE A 35 18.36 -0.30 -32.32
CA ILE A 35 17.75 -0.04 -31.00
C ILE A 35 18.81 -0.15 -29.90
N ILE A 36 18.80 0.78 -28.95
CA ILE A 36 19.66 0.74 -27.75
C ILE A 36 18.78 0.84 -26.51
N ALA A 37 18.87 -0.14 -25.62
CA ALA A 37 18.21 -0.09 -24.32
C ALA A 37 19.16 0.51 -23.27
N VAL A 38 18.63 1.43 -22.47
CA VAL A 38 19.29 2.02 -21.31
C VAL A 38 18.44 1.77 -20.07
N GLU A 39 19.12 1.53 -18.96
CA GLU A 39 18.51 1.46 -17.64
C GLU A 39 19.53 2.05 -16.65
N ARG A 40 19.11 2.29 -15.41
CA ARG A 40 19.93 3.04 -14.45
C ARG A 40 21.31 2.40 -14.17
N SER A 41 21.39 1.09 -14.03
CA SER A 41 22.59 0.41 -13.51
C SER A 41 23.72 0.21 -14.53
N ASN A 42 23.43 0.28 -15.83
CA ASN A 42 24.40 -0.03 -16.88
C ASN A 42 25.29 1.15 -17.32
N GLY A 43 24.99 2.38 -16.87
CA GLY A 43 25.76 3.59 -17.21
C GLY A 43 25.63 4.10 -18.66
N LEU A 44 25.05 3.32 -19.58
CA LEU A 44 24.92 3.66 -21.01
C LEU A 44 24.11 4.95 -21.23
N GLY A 45 23.13 5.23 -20.37
CA GLY A 45 22.33 6.47 -20.47
C GLY A 45 23.21 7.74 -20.48
N VAL A 46 24.26 7.77 -19.68
CA VAL A 46 25.17 8.93 -19.56
C VAL A 46 25.88 9.21 -20.89
N GLU A 47 26.25 8.18 -21.63
CA GLU A 47 26.94 8.31 -22.93
C GLU A 47 26.05 8.99 -23.99
N TYR A 48 24.73 8.83 -23.88
CA TYR A 48 23.74 9.36 -24.83
C TYR A 48 22.93 10.55 -24.28
N GLY A 49 23.28 11.06 -23.10
CA GLY A 49 22.55 12.16 -22.45
C GLY A 49 21.14 11.80 -22.00
N ILE A 50 20.88 10.52 -21.71
CA ILE A 50 19.61 10.01 -21.18
C ILE A 50 19.80 9.72 -19.69
N ASP A 51 18.98 10.30 -18.82
CA ASP A 51 19.02 10.04 -17.37
C ASP A 51 17.81 9.20 -16.91
N PRO A 52 17.90 7.86 -16.87
CA PRO A 52 16.86 7.02 -16.28
C PRO A 52 16.59 7.34 -14.80
N SER A 53 17.57 7.88 -14.06
CA SER A 53 17.45 8.11 -12.62
C SER A 53 16.47 9.23 -12.26
N ILE A 54 16.06 10.05 -13.22
CA ILE A 54 15.09 11.12 -12.99
C ILE A 54 13.75 10.57 -12.47
N VAL A 55 13.28 9.44 -13.02
CA VAL A 55 12.04 8.79 -12.59
C VAL A 55 12.19 8.18 -11.21
N ASP A 56 13.33 7.54 -10.93
CA ASP A 56 13.63 7.00 -9.60
C ASP A 56 13.61 8.10 -8.54
N LYS A 57 14.25 9.25 -8.81
CA LYS A 57 14.23 10.42 -7.91
C LYS A 57 12.80 10.89 -7.66
N LEU A 58 11.97 10.96 -8.69
CA LEU A 58 10.55 11.33 -8.56
C LEU A 58 9.74 10.34 -7.74
N THR A 59 10.12 9.05 -7.66
CA THR A 59 9.43 8.09 -6.78
C THR A 59 9.64 8.39 -5.29
N LEU A 60 10.68 9.17 -4.95
CA LEU A 60 11.03 9.56 -3.59
C LEU A 60 10.32 10.83 -3.11
N GLU A 61 9.76 11.62 -4.04
CA GLU A 61 9.15 12.93 -3.78
C GLU A 61 7.66 12.85 -3.49
N TYR A 62 7.06 13.88 -2.92
CA TYR A 62 5.60 13.97 -2.83
C TYR A 62 5.02 14.56 -4.14
N ILE A 63 3.89 14.03 -4.62
CA ILE A 63 3.40 14.26 -6.00
C ILE A 63 2.79 15.65 -6.21
N PHE A 64 2.19 16.25 -5.19
CA PHE A 64 1.56 17.58 -5.29
C PHE A 64 2.51 18.74 -4.96
N ASP A 65 3.82 18.50 -4.93
CA ASP A 65 4.81 19.59 -4.94
C ASP A 65 4.82 20.24 -6.34
N GLU A 66 3.85 21.12 -6.60
CA GLU A 66 3.69 21.77 -7.90
C GLU A 66 4.89 22.63 -8.30
N GLU A 67 5.66 23.11 -7.33
CA GLU A 67 6.81 23.97 -7.60
C GLU A 67 8.02 23.22 -8.15
N TYR A 68 8.18 21.94 -7.79
CA TYR A 68 9.27 21.09 -8.25
C TYR A 68 8.79 19.98 -9.21
N PHE A 69 7.79 19.19 -8.79
CA PHE A 69 7.34 17.99 -9.49
C PHE A 69 6.73 18.31 -10.87
N ASN A 70 5.92 19.37 -10.97
CA ASN A 70 5.24 19.73 -12.23
C ASN A 70 6.19 20.31 -13.29
N LYS A 71 7.38 20.79 -12.90
CA LYS A 71 8.37 21.36 -13.81
C LYS A 71 9.21 20.30 -14.52
N ILE A 72 9.22 19.07 -14.01
CA ILE A 72 10.01 17.99 -14.59
C ILE A 72 9.28 17.45 -15.82
N THR A 73 9.99 17.42 -16.94
CA THR A 73 9.52 16.81 -18.19
C THR A 73 10.47 15.67 -18.56
N LEU A 74 9.92 14.65 -19.21
CA LEU A 74 10.72 13.54 -19.74
C LEU A 74 10.93 13.77 -21.23
N PRO A 75 12.19 13.91 -21.70
CA PRO A 75 12.45 14.17 -23.10
C PRO A 75 12.07 12.95 -23.95
N ASP A 76 11.41 13.19 -25.08
CA ASP A 76 11.12 12.14 -26.08
C ASP A 76 12.23 12.03 -27.13
N GLN A 77 13.28 12.86 -27.04
CA GLN A 77 14.43 12.86 -27.95
C GLN A 77 15.74 13.18 -27.21
N THR A 78 16.86 12.64 -27.70
CA THR A 78 18.21 13.04 -27.28
C THR A 78 18.56 14.43 -27.83
N ILE A 79 19.66 15.01 -27.36
CA ILE A 79 20.21 16.28 -27.88
C ILE A 79 20.47 16.21 -29.40
N ASN A 80 20.74 15.00 -29.93
CA ASN A 80 21.00 14.75 -31.35
C ASN A 80 19.73 14.45 -32.16
N GLY A 81 18.54 14.52 -31.56
CA GLY A 81 17.25 14.29 -32.22
C GLY A 81 16.90 12.81 -32.43
N GLU A 82 17.55 11.89 -31.72
CA GLU A 82 17.22 10.46 -31.69
C GLU A 82 16.06 10.21 -30.74
N LYS A 83 15.15 9.29 -31.06
CA LYS A 83 13.93 9.11 -30.26
C LYS A 83 14.20 8.36 -28.96
N ILE A 84 13.47 8.73 -27.91
CA ILE A 84 13.50 8.08 -26.59
C ILE A 84 12.11 7.52 -26.29
N TYR A 85 12.06 6.21 -26.03
CA TYR A 85 10.86 5.49 -25.60
C TYR A 85 11.02 5.09 -24.13
N TRP A 86 10.28 5.75 -23.26
CA TRP A 86 10.22 5.41 -21.84
C TRP A 86 9.26 4.22 -21.66
N ILE A 87 9.63 3.23 -20.86
CA ILE A 87 8.79 2.07 -20.58
C ILE A 87 8.96 1.66 -19.12
N ILE A 88 7.85 1.47 -18.41
CA ILE A 88 7.84 0.95 -17.04
C ILE A 88 7.48 -0.54 -17.09
N LEU A 89 8.34 -1.36 -16.49
CA LEU A 89 8.09 -2.79 -16.25
C LEU A 89 7.60 -2.97 -14.81
N ASP A 90 6.49 -3.71 -14.66
CA ASP A 90 5.92 -4.08 -13.37
C ASP A 90 5.92 -5.60 -13.17
N CYS A 91 5.78 -6.03 -11.93
CA CYS A 91 5.68 -7.43 -11.55
C CYS A 91 5.02 -7.54 -10.18
N GLU A 92 4.19 -8.56 -9.95
CA GLU A 92 3.64 -8.81 -8.62
C GLU A 92 4.76 -8.92 -7.57
N VAL A 93 4.56 -8.24 -6.44
CA VAL A 93 5.56 -8.16 -5.36
C VAL A 93 5.98 -9.54 -4.84
N ASP A 94 5.06 -10.51 -4.79
CA ASP A 94 5.40 -11.89 -4.39
C ASP A 94 6.36 -12.57 -5.36
N ILE A 95 6.27 -12.27 -6.66
CA ILE A 95 7.19 -12.78 -7.68
C ILE A 95 8.52 -12.04 -7.61
N ILE A 96 8.50 -10.70 -7.41
CA ILE A 96 9.72 -9.92 -7.19
C ILE A 96 10.52 -10.51 -6.02
N LEU A 97 9.88 -10.70 -4.86
CA LEU A 97 10.51 -11.26 -3.67
C LEU A 97 11.13 -12.63 -3.94
N LYS A 98 10.45 -13.50 -4.69
CA LYS A 98 11.02 -14.80 -5.13
C LYS A 98 12.22 -14.64 -6.05
N ARG A 99 12.18 -13.70 -7.01
CA ARG A 99 13.26 -13.46 -7.98
C ARG A 99 14.51 -12.88 -7.32
N ILE A 100 14.35 -12.05 -6.29
CA ILE A 100 15.49 -11.42 -5.60
C ILE A 100 16.03 -12.28 -4.45
N GLN A 101 15.32 -13.31 -4.01
CA GLN A 101 15.74 -14.20 -2.91
C GLN A 101 17.11 -14.86 -3.14
N SER A 102 17.54 -15.02 -4.39
CA SER A 102 18.85 -15.59 -4.74
C SER A 102 19.99 -14.56 -4.76
N ARG A 103 19.73 -13.28 -4.48
CA ARG A 103 20.76 -12.22 -4.46
C ARG A 103 21.55 -12.29 -3.15
N SER A 104 22.84 -11.95 -3.22
CA SER A 104 23.77 -12.00 -2.09
C SER A 104 23.57 -10.91 -1.04
N LYS A 105 22.81 -9.86 -1.36
CA LYS A 105 22.48 -8.74 -0.45
C LYS A 105 21.03 -8.36 -0.63
N SER A 106 20.29 -8.23 0.48
CA SER A 106 18.99 -7.57 0.54
C SER A 106 19.17 -6.17 1.10
N ASN A 107 18.51 -5.16 0.55
CA ASN A 107 18.49 -3.82 1.15
C ASN A 107 17.07 -3.39 1.52
N VAL A 108 16.97 -2.27 2.25
CA VAL A 108 15.70 -1.68 2.71
C VAL A 108 14.68 -1.42 1.58
N TRP A 109 15.14 -1.20 0.34
CA TRP A 109 14.30 -0.93 -0.85
C TRP A 109 13.67 -2.19 -1.46
N GLU A 110 14.12 -3.37 -1.03
CA GLU A 110 13.67 -4.68 -1.51
C GLU A 110 12.67 -5.35 -0.56
N THR A 111 12.29 -4.66 0.52
CA THR A 111 11.29 -5.14 1.48
C THR A 111 9.90 -5.13 0.85
N ARG A 112 8.98 -6.01 1.30
CA ARG A 112 7.59 -6.02 0.83
C ARG A 112 6.93 -4.63 0.93
N LYS A 113 7.19 -3.90 2.02
CA LYS A 113 6.69 -2.55 2.25
C LYS A 113 7.21 -1.58 1.19
N ALA A 114 8.51 -1.60 0.92
CA ALA A 114 9.15 -0.79 -0.12
C ALA A 114 8.61 -1.12 -1.53
N LEU A 115 8.62 -2.40 -1.89
CA LEU A 115 8.21 -2.87 -3.21
C LEU A 115 6.75 -2.50 -3.51
N ASN A 116 5.85 -2.66 -2.53
CA ASN A 116 4.46 -2.22 -2.66
C ASN A 116 4.36 -0.70 -2.89
N TYR A 117 5.08 0.12 -2.12
CA TYR A 117 5.05 1.57 -2.27
C TYR A 117 5.58 1.99 -3.65
N PHE A 118 6.79 1.54 -4.02
CA PHE A 118 7.41 1.94 -5.29
C PHE A 118 6.67 1.41 -6.52
N GLN A 119 6.02 0.23 -6.42
CA GLN A 119 5.12 -0.23 -7.48
C GLN A 119 4.02 0.79 -7.76
N GLN A 120 3.38 1.34 -6.72
CA GLN A 120 2.35 2.36 -6.90
C GLN A 120 2.94 3.68 -7.41
N ARG A 121 4.15 4.07 -6.98
CA ARG A 121 4.85 5.26 -7.49
C ARG A 121 5.16 5.15 -8.98
N PHE A 122 5.66 4.01 -9.44
CA PHE A 122 5.87 3.78 -10.88
C PHE A 122 4.55 3.74 -11.66
N ARG A 123 3.49 3.12 -11.12
CA ARG A 123 2.15 3.14 -11.71
C ARG A 123 1.60 4.56 -11.85
N HIS A 124 1.83 5.41 -10.84
CA HIS A 124 1.49 6.82 -10.87
C HIS A 124 2.26 7.55 -11.97
N LEU A 125 3.59 7.43 -12.01
CA LEU A 125 4.44 8.11 -13.00
C LEU A 125 4.13 7.65 -14.44
N SER A 126 3.70 6.40 -14.61
CA SER A 126 3.17 5.91 -15.89
C SER A 126 2.00 6.76 -16.38
N ALA A 127 0.97 6.95 -15.55
CA ALA A 127 -0.18 7.77 -15.92
C ALA A 127 0.14 9.28 -15.95
N TYR A 128 1.05 9.73 -15.10
CA TYR A 128 1.44 11.14 -15.01
C TYR A 128 2.20 11.62 -16.25
N PHE A 129 3.11 10.80 -16.79
CA PHE A 129 3.89 11.13 -17.99
C PHE A 129 3.43 10.41 -19.27
N GLY A 130 2.42 9.53 -19.21
CA GLY A 130 1.95 8.78 -20.39
C GLY A 130 2.97 7.72 -20.85
N ILE A 131 3.59 7.01 -19.89
CA ILE A 131 4.59 5.97 -20.14
C ILE A 131 3.88 4.60 -20.15
N PRO A 132 4.04 3.76 -21.20
CA PRO A 132 3.52 2.40 -21.20
C PRO A 132 3.95 1.61 -19.97
N PHE A 133 2.98 0.90 -19.39
CA PHE A 133 3.14 0.08 -18.19
C PHE A 133 2.95 -1.39 -18.55
N ILE A 134 4.02 -2.17 -18.53
CA ILE A 134 4.04 -3.57 -18.97
C ILE A 134 4.17 -4.49 -17.77
N ASP A 135 3.16 -5.34 -17.55
CA ASP A 135 3.17 -6.35 -16.49
C ASP A 135 3.97 -7.59 -16.91
N THR A 136 5.06 -7.88 -16.21
CA THR A 136 5.99 -9.01 -16.45
C THR A 136 5.73 -10.23 -15.57
N THR A 137 4.67 -10.22 -14.77
CA THR A 137 4.37 -11.23 -13.73
C THR A 137 4.39 -12.65 -14.27
N GLN A 138 3.72 -12.90 -15.40
CA GLN A 138 3.57 -14.23 -16.00
C GLN A 138 4.24 -14.35 -17.39
N GLN A 139 5.26 -13.53 -17.66
CA GLN A 139 5.92 -13.48 -18.96
C GLN A 139 7.35 -14.02 -18.91
N THR A 140 7.78 -14.65 -20.01
CA THR A 140 9.18 -15.02 -20.24
C THR A 140 10.00 -13.80 -20.69
N LEU A 141 11.33 -13.86 -20.58
CA LEU A 141 12.21 -12.79 -21.06
C LEU A 141 12.00 -12.47 -22.55
N GLU A 142 11.80 -13.48 -23.39
CA GLU A 142 11.54 -13.28 -24.82
C GLU A 142 10.17 -12.63 -25.10
N GLN A 143 9.13 -12.98 -24.33
CA GLN A 143 7.83 -12.32 -24.45
C GLN A 143 7.92 -10.84 -24.07
N VAL A 144 8.61 -10.51 -22.97
CA VAL A 144 8.82 -9.12 -22.56
C VAL A 144 9.66 -8.37 -23.59
N TYR A 145 10.74 -8.98 -24.11
CA TYR A 145 11.55 -8.42 -25.19
C TYR A 145 10.71 -8.07 -26.43
N HIS A 146 9.84 -8.99 -26.86
CA HIS A 146 8.95 -8.75 -27.99
C HIS A 146 7.99 -7.60 -27.69
N ASN A 147 7.32 -7.61 -26.53
CA ASN A 147 6.39 -6.55 -26.14
C ASN A 147 7.04 -5.16 -26.11
N VAL A 148 8.25 -5.06 -25.57
CA VAL A 148 9.03 -3.82 -25.49
C VAL A 148 9.45 -3.33 -26.89
N THR A 149 10.05 -4.19 -27.71
CA THR A 149 10.52 -3.80 -29.06
C THR A 149 9.38 -3.53 -30.04
N ASN A 150 8.23 -4.17 -29.84
CA ASN A 150 7.03 -3.97 -30.65
C ASN A 150 6.45 -2.55 -30.49
N ILE A 151 6.69 -1.89 -29.35
CA ILE A 151 6.29 -0.49 -29.15
C ILE A 151 6.94 0.42 -30.19
N ILE A 152 8.22 0.23 -30.48
CA ILE A 152 8.94 1.03 -31.47
C ILE A 152 8.54 0.63 -32.88
N ARG A 153 8.52 -0.68 -33.15
CA ARG A 153 8.35 -1.23 -34.49
C ARG A 153 6.94 -0.99 -35.04
N ASN A 154 5.92 -1.18 -34.22
CA ASN A 154 4.52 -1.19 -34.67
C ASN A 154 3.60 -0.22 -33.91
N TYR A 155 4.01 0.34 -32.76
CA TYR A 155 3.13 1.21 -31.96
C TYR A 155 3.72 2.59 -31.63
N SER A 156 4.68 3.06 -32.43
CA SER A 156 5.39 4.32 -32.15
C SER A 156 4.46 5.55 -32.21
N GLU A 157 3.47 5.54 -33.09
CA GLU A 157 2.47 6.60 -33.18
C GLU A 157 1.48 6.55 -31.99
N PHE A 158 1.01 5.36 -31.62
CA PHE A 158 0.17 5.18 -30.42
C PHE A 158 0.89 5.62 -29.16
N TYR A 159 2.19 5.35 -29.05
CA TYR A 159 3.03 5.82 -27.97
C TYR A 159 3.02 7.35 -27.92
N ARG A 160 3.24 8.03 -29.06
CA ARG A 160 3.21 9.49 -29.15
C ARG A 160 1.86 10.07 -28.72
N HIS A 161 0.74 9.50 -29.17
CA HIS A 161 -0.59 9.94 -28.77
C HIS A 161 -0.85 9.71 -27.27
N TYR A 162 -0.35 8.63 -26.69
CA TYR A 162 -0.47 8.38 -25.26
C TYR A 162 0.35 9.37 -24.43
N ARG A 163 1.56 9.72 -24.89
CA ARG A 163 2.40 10.77 -24.27
C ARG A 163 1.71 12.13 -24.25
N GLN A 164 0.76 12.38 -25.15
CA GLN A 164 -0.06 13.61 -25.19
C GLN A 164 -1.33 13.54 -24.34
N MET A 165 -1.60 12.41 -23.68
CA MET A 165 -2.80 12.17 -22.86
C MET A 165 -2.41 11.69 -21.47
N ASN A 166 -1.54 12.48 -20.83
CA ASN A 166 -0.97 12.18 -19.52
C ASN A 166 -1.46 13.17 -18.45
N ALA A 167 -1.47 12.77 -17.18
CA ALA A 167 -2.05 13.58 -16.11
C ALA A 167 -1.35 14.93 -15.90
N GLN A 168 -0.06 15.07 -16.23
CA GLN A 168 0.66 16.35 -16.09
C GLN A 168 0.07 17.46 -16.96
N ILE A 169 -0.36 17.14 -18.19
CA ILE A 169 -0.82 18.14 -19.17
C ILE A 169 -2.33 18.17 -19.35
N LEU A 170 -3.07 17.22 -18.77
CA LEU A 170 -4.52 17.15 -18.93
C LEU A 170 -5.20 18.38 -18.30
N THR A 171 -6.06 19.01 -19.10
CA THR A 171 -6.96 20.10 -18.72
C THR A 171 -8.40 19.77 -19.13
N TYR A 172 -9.37 20.53 -18.61
CA TYR A 172 -10.77 20.38 -19.04
C TYR A 172 -10.90 20.56 -20.55
N ASP A 173 -10.24 21.59 -21.10
CA ASP A 173 -10.27 21.90 -22.53
C ASP A 173 -9.70 20.75 -23.38
N LEU A 174 -8.58 20.14 -22.96
CA LEU A 174 -8.00 19.02 -23.70
C LEU A 174 -8.94 17.81 -23.71
N ILE A 175 -9.57 17.49 -22.58
CA ILE A 175 -10.59 16.42 -22.53
C ILE A 175 -11.77 16.75 -23.45
N GLN A 176 -12.26 18.00 -23.44
CA GLN A 176 -13.35 18.44 -24.30
C GLN A 176 -12.98 18.41 -25.79
N GLN A 177 -11.73 18.72 -26.17
CA GLN A 177 -11.25 18.62 -27.56
C GLN A 177 -11.15 17.17 -28.04
N CYS A 178 -10.90 16.22 -27.13
CA CYS A 178 -10.87 14.79 -27.41
C CYS A 178 -12.27 14.16 -27.42
N ASP A 179 -13.27 14.77 -26.79
CA ASP A 179 -14.63 14.23 -26.70
C ASP A 179 -15.30 14.08 -28.07
N VAL A 180 -15.75 12.87 -28.37
CA VAL A 180 -16.43 12.53 -29.62
C VAL A 180 -17.71 13.35 -29.82
N GLU A 181 -18.44 13.69 -28.76
CA GLU A 181 -19.65 14.51 -28.86
C GLU A 181 -19.32 15.93 -29.31
N ASN A 182 -18.27 16.55 -28.78
CA ASN A 182 -17.82 17.87 -29.20
C ASN A 182 -17.23 17.88 -30.61
N LYS A 183 -16.52 16.82 -30.99
CA LYS A 183 -16.05 16.67 -32.38
C LYS A 183 -17.23 16.59 -33.35
N LEU A 184 -18.25 15.79 -33.04
CA LEU A 184 -19.48 15.70 -33.83
C LEU A 184 -20.27 17.02 -33.84
N TYR A 185 -20.28 17.76 -32.73
CA TYR A 185 -20.92 19.07 -32.65
C TYR A 185 -20.42 20.05 -33.71
N ASN A 186 -19.17 19.94 -34.16
CA ASN A 186 -18.65 20.83 -35.19
C ASN A 186 -18.90 20.37 -36.63
N VAL A 187 -19.38 19.14 -36.84
CA VAL A 187 -19.57 18.55 -38.20
C VAL A 187 -21.02 18.17 -38.51
N VAL A 188 -21.88 18.01 -37.50
CA VAL A 188 -23.29 17.65 -37.68
C VAL A 188 -24.11 18.89 -38.03
N ASP A 189 -24.28 19.21 -39.30
CA ASP A 189 -25.01 20.42 -39.74
C ASP A 189 -26.53 20.22 -39.84
N ILE A 190 -26.98 19.01 -40.18
CA ILE A 190 -28.39 18.65 -40.27
C ILE A 190 -28.68 17.64 -39.16
N TYR A 191 -29.64 17.97 -38.29
CA TYR A 191 -30.11 17.10 -37.23
C TYR A 191 -31.63 17.06 -37.18
N ASP A 192 -32.16 15.87 -36.98
CA ASP A 192 -33.59 15.62 -36.90
C ASP A 192 -33.97 15.40 -35.43
N PHE A 193 -34.62 16.41 -34.85
CA PHE A 193 -35.04 16.36 -33.45
C PHE A 193 -36.10 15.27 -33.20
N ASP A 194 -36.87 14.90 -34.21
CA ASP A 194 -37.94 13.90 -34.07
C ASP A 194 -37.38 12.48 -33.87
N LYS A 195 -36.10 12.25 -34.18
CA LYS A 195 -35.40 10.99 -33.87
C LYS A 195 -35.07 10.81 -32.39
N ILE A 196 -35.09 11.89 -31.59
CA ILE A 196 -34.70 11.83 -30.18
C ILE A 196 -35.79 11.12 -29.38
N THR A 197 -35.53 9.86 -29.04
CA THR A 197 -36.41 9.05 -28.19
C THR A 197 -36.16 9.29 -26.71
N ASN A 198 -37.15 9.04 -25.86
CA ASN A 198 -36.99 9.01 -24.39
C ASN A 198 -36.57 10.36 -23.76
N LEU A 199 -37.05 11.48 -24.31
CA LEU A 199 -36.94 12.78 -23.63
C LEU A 199 -37.52 12.67 -22.21
N PRO A 200 -36.87 13.31 -21.21
CA PRO A 200 -37.39 13.31 -19.85
C PRO A 200 -38.74 14.01 -19.78
N GLU A 201 -39.60 13.60 -18.84
CA GLU A 201 -40.97 14.13 -18.71
C GLU A 201 -41.01 15.65 -18.45
N TYR A 202 -39.96 16.20 -17.85
CA TYR A 202 -39.80 17.62 -17.61
C TYR A 202 -39.20 18.38 -18.81
N ALA A 203 -38.96 17.73 -19.96
CA ALA A 203 -38.34 18.36 -21.12
C ALA A 203 -39.07 19.63 -21.58
N GLN A 204 -40.40 19.62 -21.47
CA GLN A 204 -41.29 20.72 -21.82
C GLN A 204 -41.19 21.95 -20.89
N GLU A 205 -40.52 21.83 -19.74
CA GLU A 205 -40.30 22.94 -18.80
C GLU A 205 -39.15 23.87 -19.25
N PHE A 206 -38.42 23.47 -20.29
CA PHE A 206 -37.17 24.10 -20.70
C PHE A 206 -37.11 24.31 -22.21
N ASP A 207 -37.33 25.56 -22.64
CA ASP A 207 -37.29 25.94 -24.06
C ASP A 207 -35.87 26.18 -24.59
N ASN A 208 -34.93 26.55 -23.71
CA ASN A 208 -33.58 27.02 -24.08
C ASN A 208 -32.52 25.89 -24.12
N VAL A 209 -32.92 24.65 -24.37
CA VAL A 209 -31.99 23.51 -24.40
C VAL A 209 -31.40 23.34 -25.80
N ASP A 210 -30.09 23.08 -25.85
CA ASP A 210 -29.38 22.83 -27.09
C ASP A 210 -29.86 21.51 -27.75
N LYS A 211 -30.77 21.66 -28.72
CA LYS A 211 -31.33 20.53 -29.49
C LYS A 211 -30.27 19.79 -30.30
N ARG A 212 -29.22 20.48 -30.75
CA ARG A 212 -28.11 19.85 -31.49
C ARG A 212 -27.33 18.94 -30.55
N GLN A 213 -27.04 19.39 -29.34
CA GLN A 213 -26.38 18.57 -28.32
C GLN A 213 -27.23 17.36 -27.92
N LEU A 214 -28.56 17.53 -27.76
CA LEU A 214 -29.47 16.40 -27.50
C LEU A 214 -29.41 15.36 -28.62
N TYR A 215 -29.44 15.80 -29.89
CA TYR A 215 -29.32 14.91 -31.04
C TYR A 215 -27.98 14.18 -31.06
N ILE A 216 -26.86 14.87 -30.83
CA ILE A 216 -25.53 14.25 -30.82
C ILE A 216 -25.40 13.20 -29.71
N ARG A 217 -25.89 13.49 -28.50
CA ARG A 217 -25.93 12.53 -27.41
C ARG A 217 -26.77 11.29 -27.77
N TRP A 218 -27.92 11.49 -28.41
CA TRP A 218 -28.72 10.39 -28.94
C TRP A 218 -27.93 9.61 -29.99
N TYR A 219 -27.32 10.30 -30.94
CA TYR A 219 -26.63 9.74 -32.08
C TYR A 219 -25.44 8.86 -31.67
N VAL A 220 -24.57 9.37 -30.79
CA VAL A 220 -23.42 8.63 -30.24
C VAL A 220 -23.86 7.40 -29.44
N ASN A 221 -24.98 7.49 -28.72
CA ASN A 221 -25.49 6.37 -27.93
C ASN A 221 -26.16 5.27 -28.78
N ASN A 222 -26.66 5.61 -29.97
CA ASN A 222 -27.32 4.64 -30.85
C ASN A 222 -26.41 4.08 -31.95
N ASN A 223 -25.19 4.60 -32.10
CA ASN A 223 -24.23 4.13 -33.08
C ASN A 223 -22.96 3.64 -32.40
N SER A 224 -22.50 2.45 -32.79
CA SER A 224 -21.21 1.93 -32.32
C SER A 224 -20.07 2.54 -33.10
N PRO A 225 -18.93 2.87 -32.46
CA PRO A 225 -17.75 3.31 -33.17
C PRO A 225 -17.12 2.18 -33.95
N GLU A 226 -16.76 2.44 -35.20
CA GLU A 226 -16.00 1.53 -36.07
C GLU A 226 -14.73 2.22 -36.54
N ILE A 227 -13.58 1.56 -36.40
CA ILE A 227 -12.30 2.08 -36.89
C ILE A 227 -12.02 1.43 -38.24
N ASP A 228 -11.62 2.23 -39.22
CA ASP A 228 -11.29 1.73 -40.55
C ASP A 228 -10.06 0.81 -40.55
N GLN A 229 -9.84 0.07 -41.64
CA GLN A 229 -8.73 -0.88 -41.73
C GLN A 229 -7.36 -0.21 -41.59
N HIS A 230 -7.23 1.05 -42.04
CA HIS A 230 -5.99 1.82 -41.95
C HIS A 230 -5.85 2.58 -40.62
N ARG A 231 -6.87 2.55 -39.75
CA ARG A 231 -6.95 3.25 -38.45
C ARG A 231 -6.73 4.76 -38.52
N ASN A 232 -7.10 5.37 -39.64
CA ASN A 232 -7.04 6.81 -39.86
C ASN A 232 -8.37 7.49 -39.53
N ILE A 233 -9.47 6.73 -39.53
CA ILE A 233 -10.83 7.25 -39.40
C ILE A 233 -11.59 6.43 -38.38
N ILE A 234 -12.34 7.12 -37.52
CA ILE A 234 -13.40 6.54 -36.71
C ILE A 234 -14.75 6.94 -37.29
N LYS A 235 -15.57 5.94 -37.58
CA LYS A 235 -16.92 6.09 -38.09
C LYS A 235 -17.90 5.92 -36.94
N ILE A 236 -18.78 6.91 -36.75
CA ILE A 236 -19.92 6.85 -35.85
C ILE A 236 -21.17 6.94 -36.73
N GLY A 237 -21.82 5.80 -37.00
CA GLY A 237 -22.95 5.76 -37.93
C GLY A 237 -22.54 6.21 -39.33
N ASP A 238 -23.04 7.34 -39.79
CA ASP A 238 -22.78 7.97 -41.09
C ASP A 238 -21.69 9.05 -41.04
N TYR A 239 -21.24 9.46 -39.85
CA TYR A 239 -20.21 10.49 -39.72
C TYR A 239 -18.83 9.86 -39.55
N GLU A 240 -17.87 10.41 -40.28
CA GLU A 240 -16.46 10.03 -40.23
C GLU A 240 -15.64 11.14 -39.56
N LEU A 241 -14.82 10.76 -38.58
CA LEU A 241 -13.92 11.65 -37.87
C LEU A 241 -12.47 11.16 -38.03
N PRO A 242 -11.52 12.06 -38.33
CA PRO A 242 -10.12 11.66 -38.43
C PRO A 242 -9.52 11.34 -37.05
N ILE A 243 -8.74 10.25 -36.97
CA ILE A 243 -8.01 9.85 -35.77
C ILE A 243 -6.63 10.54 -35.77
N ILE A 244 -6.59 11.79 -35.31
CA ILE A 244 -5.35 12.61 -35.20
C ILE A 244 -4.74 12.47 -33.79
N GLY A 245 -5.26 11.54 -32.97
CA GLY A 245 -4.89 11.36 -31.58
C GLY A 245 -5.91 10.51 -30.83
N ILE A 246 -6.00 10.71 -29.52
CA ILE A 246 -6.99 10.03 -28.67
C ILE A 246 -8.37 10.68 -28.87
N ILE A 247 -9.39 9.81 -28.96
CA ILE A 247 -10.80 10.21 -29.06
C ILE A 247 -11.51 9.59 -27.86
N LEU A 248 -12.13 10.44 -27.05
CA LEU A 248 -12.78 10.04 -25.81
C LEU A 248 -14.29 9.94 -26.00
N ARG A 249 -14.90 8.96 -25.34
CA ARG A 249 -16.35 8.81 -25.24
C ARG A 249 -16.76 8.90 -23.78
N LEU A 250 -17.75 9.74 -23.48
CA LEU A 250 -18.38 9.75 -22.16
C LEU A 250 -19.13 8.42 -21.95
N VAL A 251 -18.72 7.66 -20.93
CA VAL A 251 -19.35 6.38 -20.58
C VAL A 251 -20.28 6.48 -19.38
N ASN A 252 -20.05 7.46 -18.50
CA ASN A 252 -20.91 7.70 -17.36
C ASN A 252 -20.78 9.14 -16.86
N GLU A 253 -21.86 9.68 -16.34
CA GLU A 253 -21.90 11.00 -15.72
C GLU A 253 -22.72 10.92 -14.43
N GLY A 254 -22.17 11.48 -13.36
CA GLY A 254 -22.83 11.59 -12.08
C GLY A 254 -22.82 13.02 -11.56
N GLU A 255 -23.32 13.19 -10.34
CA GLU A 255 -23.37 14.50 -9.67
C GLU A 255 -21.99 15.14 -9.55
N SER A 256 -20.95 14.36 -9.27
CA SER A 256 -19.63 14.89 -8.91
C SER A 256 -18.55 14.70 -9.97
N LYS A 257 -18.82 13.96 -11.05
CA LYS A 257 -17.81 13.62 -12.07
C LYS A 257 -18.39 13.12 -13.40
N ARG A 258 -17.60 13.26 -14.46
CA ARG A 258 -17.76 12.62 -15.79
C ARG A 258 -16.67 11.58 -15.99
N ILE A 259 -16.98 10.44 -16.61
CA ILE A 259 -16.04 9.35 -16.86
C ILE A 259 -15.98 9.10 -18.35
N TYR A 260 -14.77 9.17 -18.91
CA TYR A 260 -14.50 8.94 -20.33
C TYR A 260 -13.60 7.74 -20.55
N THR A 261 -13.78 7.04 -21.67
CA THR A 261 -12.87 5.99 -22.15
C THR A 261 -12.41 6.29 -23.56
N ASP A 262 -11.23 5.80 -23.92
CA ASP A 262 -10.68 5.94 -25.26
C ASP A 262 -11.34 4.99 -26.26
N ILE A 263 -11.78 5.54 -27.40
CA ILE A 263 -12.37 4.80 -28.53
C ILE A 263 -11.51 4.87 -29.81
N SER A 264 -10.33 5.50 -29.77
CA SER A 264 -9.40 5.62 -30.90
C SER A 264 -8.62 4.33 -31.23
N GLY A 265 -8.76 3.29 -30.41
CA GLY A 265 -8.07 2.00 -30.59
C GLY A 265 -6.62 1.99 -30.11
N ASN A 266 -6.20 2.98 -29.32
CA ASN A 266 -4.85 3.00 -28.75
C ASN A 266 -4.67 1.91 -27.67
N PRO A 267 -3.71 0.98 -27.83
CA PRO A 267 -3.54 -0.16 -26.92
C PRO A 267 -3.05 0.24 -25.53
N PHE A 268 -2.46 1.43 -25.35
CA PHE A 268 -1.92 1.89 -24.05
C PHE A 268 -2.98 2.51 -23.14
N THR A 269 -4.12 2.92 -23.72
CA THR A 269 -5.24 3.59 -23.03
C THR A 269 -6.51 2.76 -22.99
N LYS A 270 -6.57 1.62 -23.69
CA LYS A 270 -7.74 0.73 -23.78
C LYS A 270 -8.37 0.32 -22.43
N ASN A 271 -7.56 0.24 -21.38
CA ASN A 271 -7.99 -0.17 -20.03
C ASN A 271 -7.99 1.00 -19.04
N LEU A 272 -7.91 2.23 -19.54
CA LEU A 272 -7.89 3.45 -18.73
C LEU A 272 -9.22 4.19 -18.85
N ALA A 273 -9.55 4.90 -17.78
CA ALA A 273 -10.61 5.89 -17.74
C ALA A 273 -10.03 7.26 -17.40
N PHE A 274 -10.55 8.29 -18.05
CA PHE A 274 -10.26 9.69 -17.76
C PHE A 274 -11.47 10.27 -17.02
N ILE A 275 -11.29 10.60 -15.75
CA ILE A 275 -12.37 11.07 -14.88
C ILE A 275 -12.18 12.56 -14.64
N LEU A 276 -13.22 13.31 -14.94
CA LEU A 276 -13.29 14.75 -14.78
C LEU A 276 -14.15 15.08 -13.56
N LEU A 277 -13.57 15.62 -12.50
CA LEU A 277 -14.32 16.05 -11.31
C LEU A 277 -15.11 17.34 -11.61
N LYS A 278 -16.36 17.41 -11.14
CA LYS A 278 -17.21 18.60 -11.23
C LYS A 278 -17.04 19.51 -10.01
N SER A 279 -17.18 20.81 -10.15
CA SER A 279 -17.13 21.77 -9.03
C SER A 279 -18.47 21.87 -8.29
N THR A 280 -19.00 20.71 -7.89
CA THR A 280 -20.36 20.52 -7.35
C THR A 280 -20.32 19.87 -5.98
N ILE A 281 -21.28 20.20 -5.14
CA ILE A 281 -21.52 19.55 -3.84
C ILE A 281 -23.00 19.19 -3.70
N TYR A 282 -23.28 18.02 -3.13
CA TYR A 282 -24.64 17.51 -2.98
C TYR A 282 -24.84 16.84 -1.61
N SER A 283 -26.03 17.03 -1.04
CA SER A 283 -26.48 16.35 0.17
C SER A 283 -27.86 15.74 -0.03
N HIS A 284 -27.94 14.41 -0.05
CA HIS A 284 -29.21 13.70 -0.13
C HIS A 284 -30.07 13.90 1.12
N SER A 285 -29.49 13.82 2.31
CA SER A 285 -30.26 13.94 3.56
C SER A 285 -30.91 15.31 3.72
N MET A 286 -30.24 16.35 3.24
CA MET A 286 -30.74 17.73 3.31
C MET A 286 -31.50 18.14 2.06
N GLN A 287 -31.49 17.32 1.00
CA GLN A 287 -32.05 17.65 -0.31
C GLN A 287 -31.59 19.03 -0.79
N ILE A 288 -30.27 19.26 -0.77
CA ILE A 288 -29.64 20.50 -1.25
C ILE A 288 -28.46 20.16 -2.15
N THR A 289 -28.22 21.05 -3.12
CA THR A 289 -27.12 20.98 -4.05
C THR A 289 -26.50 22.36 -4.22
N GLY A 290 -25.27 22.41 -4.72
CA GLY A 290 -24.66 23.67 -5.13
C GLY A 290 -23.43 23.46 -5.99
N GLU A 291 -23.00 24.56 -6.59
CA GLU A 291 -21.71 24.68 -7.26
C GLU A 291 -20.79 25.57 -6.39
N ILE A 292 -19.53 25.15 -6.30
CA ILE A 292 -18.47 25.84 -5.56
C ILE A 292 -17.26 25.89 -6.48
N ASN A 293 -16.90 27.10 -6.91
CA ASN A 293 -15.78 27.31 -7.82
C ASN A 293 -14.50 26.63 -7.30
N ASN A 294 -13.81 25.93 -8.20
CA ASN A 294 -12.56 25.18 -7.93
C ASN A 294 -12.67 24.04 -6.90
N LEU A 295 -13.87 23.63 -6.49
CA LEU A 295 -14.02 22.51 -5.56
C LEU A 295 -13.47 21.19 -6.13
N SER A 296 -13.53 20.98 -7.45
CA SER A 296 -12.93 19.81 -8.11
C SER A 296 -11.43 19.68 -7.83
N SER A 297 -10.68 20.78 -7.92
CA SER A 297 -9.25 20.84 -7.61
C SER A 297 -8.97 20.53 -6.14
N VAL A 298 -9.75 21.10 -5.21
CA VAL A 298 -9.60 20.84 -3.78
C VAL A 298 -9.86 19.37 -3.44
N ARG A 299 -10.90 18.77 -4.05
CA ARG A 299 -11.21 17.32 -3.90
C ARG A 299 -10.14 16.42 -4.52
N ALA A 300 -9.54 16.82 -5.63
CA ALA A 300 -8.43 16.08 -6.24
C ALA A 300 -7.19 16.07 -5.35
N CYS A 301 -6.79 17.24 -4.83
CA CYS A 301 -5.71 17.34 -3.85
C CYS A 301 -6.02 16.47 -2.61
N GLY A 302 -7.24 16.60 -2.07
CA GLY A 302 -7.74 15.75 -0.98
C GLY A 302 -7.57 14.26 -1.27
N SER A 303 -8.04 13.82 -2.44
CA SER A 303 -7.98 12.41 -2.86
C SER A 303 -6.54 11.89 -3.00
N GLN A 304 -5.63 12.72 -3.50
CA GLN A 304 -4.22 12.33 -3.62
C GLN A 304 -3.55 12.10 -2.26
N LEU A 305 -3.89 12.89 -1.23
CA LEU A 305 -3.35 12.71 0.12
C LEU A 305 -3.70 11.32 0.66
N PHE A 306 -4.93 10.87 0.44
CA PHE A 306 -5.35 9.52 0.84
C PHE A 306 -4.71 8.43 -0.03
N LEU A 307 -4.50 8.66 -1.32
CA LEU A 307 -3.72 7.73 -2.16
C LEU A 307 -2.29 7.56 -1.63
N GLU A 308 -1.63 8.63 -1.21
CA GLU A 308 -0.30 8.56 -0.60
C GLU A 308 -0.32 7.71 0.69
N MET A 309 -1.31 7.91 1.57
CA MET A 309 -1.50 7.05 2.75
C MET A 309 -1.69 5.58 2.37
N MET A 310 -2.48 5.30 1.33
CA MET A 310 -2.74 3.95 0.84
C MET A 310 -1.47 3.27 0.32
N TRP A 311 -0.71 3.97 -0.54
CA TRP A 311 0.48 3.43 -1.17
C TRP A 311 1.56 3.08 -0.14
N ARG A 312 1.74 3.93 0.88
CA ARG A 312 2.67 3.69 1.99
C ARG A 312 2.30 2.47 2.84
N ASN A 313 1.03 2.06 2.80
CA ASN A 313 0.48 0.98 3.63
C ASN A 313 0.06 -0.26 2.82
N GLY A 314 0.46 -0.34 1.54
CA GLY A 314 0.22 -1.48 0.67
C GLY A 314 -1.25 -1.71 0.33
N LEU A 315 -2.05 -0.63 0.28
CA LEU A 315 -3.43 -0.66 -0.19
C LEU A 315 -3.49 -0.25 -1.67
N LYS A 316 -4.37 -0.89 -2.44
CA LYS A 316 -4.51 -0.67 -3.87
C LYS A 316 -5.73 0.20 -4.19
N HIS A 317 -5.58 1.09 -5.15
CA HIS A 317 -6.66 1.94 -5.66
C HIS A 317 -6.69 1.89 -7.19
N SER A 318 -7.82 2.18 -7.83
CA SER A 318 -7.94 2.23 -9.29
C SER A 318 -7.32 3.50 -9.91
N TYR A 319 -7.40 4.61 -9.18
CA TYR A 319 -6.76 5.86 -9.58
C TYR A 319 -5.24 5.69 -9.64
N ARG A 320 -4.67 5.94 -10.83
CA ARG A 320 -3.22 5.91 -11.04
C ARG A 320 -2.61 7.27 -10.77
N SER A 321 -3.22 8.32 -11.32
CA SER A 321 -2.72 9.68 -11.18
C SER A 321 -3.87 10.69 -11.12
N ILE A 322 -3.67 11.74 -10.33
CA ILE A 322 -4.61 12.85 -10.12
C ILE A 322 -3.80 14.14 -10.29
N ASN A 323 -4.34 15.12 -11.03
CA ASN A 323 -3.72 16.43 -11.15
C ASN A 323 -4.54 17.53 -10.45
N SER A 324 -3.96 18.73 -10.33
CA SER A 324 -4.57 19.89 -9.68
C SER A 324 -5.75 20.49 -10.44
N ASN A 325 -5.95 20.12 -11.70
CA ASN A 325 -7.15 20.48 -12.46
C ASN A 325 -8.37 19.62 -12.07
N GLY A 326 -8.25 18.65 -11.17
CA GLY A 326 -9.37 17.77 -10.85
C GLY A 326 -9.60 16.68 -11.91
N ILE A 327 -8.54 16.29 -12.62
CA ILE A 327 -8.57 15.22 -13.63
C ILE A 327 -7.81 14.02 -13.09
N ILE A 328 -8.40 12.85 -13.30
CA ILE A 328 -7.89 11.58 -12.80
C ILE A 328 -7.74 10.62 -13.97
N VAL A 329 -6.57 9.99 -14.05
CA VAL A 329 -6.34 8.81 -14.90
C VAL A 329 -6.48 7.59 -14.00
N SER A 330 -7.46 6.74 -14.29
CA SER A 330 -7.81 5.55 -13.51
C SER A 330 -7.72 4.30 -14.37
N ASP A 331 -7.47 3.15 -13.75
CA ASP A 331 -7.91 1.89 -14.34
C ASP A 331 -9.42 1.94 -14.56
N PHE A 332 -9.86 1.44 -15.72
CA PHE A 332 -11.28 1.25 -15.97
C PHE A 332 -11.76 -0.04 -15.30
N ILE A 333 -12.78 0.07 -14.45
CA ILE A 333 -13.40 -1.07 -13.77
C ILE A 333 -14.74 -1.33 -14.44
N ASN A 334 -14.84 -2.46 -15.15
CA ASN A 334 -16.03 -2.83 -15.92
C ASN A 334 -17.23 -3.19 -15.01
N GLU A 335 -16.96 -3.83 -13.88
CA GLU A 335 -17.98 -4.31 -12.95
C GLU A 335 -17.75 -3.71 -11.57
N ILE A 336 -18.59 -2.75 -11.20
CA ILE A 336 -18.61 -2.18 -9.86
C ILE A 336 -19.80 -2.75 -9.07
N PRO A 337 -19.59 -3.25 -7.84
CA PRO A 337 -20.70 -3.66 -7.00
C PRO A 337 -21.53 -2.43 -6.60
N PRO A 338 -22.87 -2.53 -6.54
CA PRO A 338 -23.76 -1.43 -6.15
C PRO A 338 -23.80 -1.26 -4.62
N VAL A 339 -22.64 -1.28 -3.97
CA VAL A 339 -22.51 -1.29 -2.52
C VAL A 339 -21.50 -0.23 -2.09
N GLU A 340 -21.91 0.63 -1.16
CA GLU A 340 -21.03 1.51 -0.40
C GLU A 340 -20.72 0.87 0.94
N ILE A 341 -19.45 0.94 1.35
CA ILE A 341 -18.96 0.30 2.58
C ILE A 341 -18.54 1.39 3.54
N ILE A 342 -19.17 1.43 4.72
CA ILE A 342 -18.98 2.47 5.71
C ILE A 342 -18.29 1.87 6.92
N VAL A 343 -17.20 2.47 7.38
CA VAL A 343 -16.62 2.16 8.70
C VAL A 343 -17.05 3.25 9.67
N LYS A 344 -17.64 2.85 10.81
CA LYS A 344 -18.18 3.79 11.82
C LYS A 344 -17.59 3.51 13.19
N GLN A 345 -16.94 4.52 13.76
CA GLN A 345 -16.45 4.49 15.15
C GLN A 345 -17.39 5.25 16.10
N TYR A 346 -18.21 6.15 15.58
CA TYR A 346 -19.15 6.97 16.35
C TYR A 346 -20.57 6.85 15.78
N CYS A 347 -21.57 6.87 16.68
CA CYS A 347 -22.98 6.88 16.36
C CYS A 347 -23.39 8.28 15.88
N GLU A 348 -23.12 8.55 14.61
CA GLU A 348 -23.41 9.81 13.92
C GLU A 348 -24.10 9.56 12.57
N GLY A 349 -24.73 10.60 12.03
CA GLY A 349 -25.39 10.54 10.73
C GLY A 349 -26.60 9.60 10.74
N THR A 350 -26.65 8.67 9.79
CA THR A 350 -27.80 7.79 9.58
C THR A 350 -28.17 6.98 10.81
N ASP A 351 -27.20 6.38 11.51
CA ASP A 351 -27.47 5.52 12.68
C ASP A 351 -28.16 6.33 13.79
N LYS A 352 -27.60 7.49 14.12
CA LYS A 352 -28.14 8.42 15.12
C LYS A 352 -29.59 8.82 14.84
N ASN A 353 -29.96 8.96 13.56
CA ASN A 353 -31.29 9.43 13.15
C ASN A 353 -32.26 8.28 12.82
N SER A 354 -31.80 7.03 12.72
CA SER A 354 -32.64 5.88 12.32
C SER A 354 -33.17 5.10 13.52
N PHE A 355 -32.52 5.21 14.67
CA PHE A 355 -32.84 4.43 15.86
C PHE A 355 -33.20 5.35 17.04
N TYR A 356 -34.45 5.27 17.48
CA TYR A 356 -34.95 6.01 18.64
C TYR A 356 -34.16 5.60 19.91
N ASP A 357 -33.74 6.59 20.71
CA ASP A 357 -32.98 6.44 21.96
C ASP A 357 -31.62 5.69 21.89
N ILE A 358 -31.06 5.44 20.70
CA ILE A 358 -29.79 4.70 20.56
C ILE A 358 -28.62 5.31 21.35
N LEU A 359 -28.57 6.64 21.46
CA LEU A 359 -27.53 7.36 22.20
C LEU A 359 -27.67 7.24 23.72
N GLN A 360 -28.83 6.84 24.23
CA GLN A 360 -29.06 6.60 25.65
C GLN A 360 -28.71 5.15 26.05
N ASN A 361 -28.44 4.28 25.08
CA ASN A 361 -28.15 2.88 25.31
C ASN A 361 -26.64 2.64 25.52
N GLU A 362 -26.25 2.47 26.78
CA GLU A 362 -24.85 2.24 27.20
C GLU A 362 -24.27 0.89 26.73
N GLU A 363 -25.12 -0.02 26.23
CA GLU A 363 -24.69 -1.26 25.56
C GLU A 363 -24.20 -1.01 24.12
N ILE A 364 -24.63 0.09 23.51
CA ILE A 364 -24.29 0.44 22.13
C ILE A 364 -23.24 1.56 22.08
N VAL A 365 -23.41 2.61 22.88
CA VAL A 365 -22.49 3.75 22.94
C VAL A 365 -21.81 3.86 24.29
N VAL A 366 -20.53 4.24 24.29
CA VAL A 366 -19.74 4.39 25.52
C VAL A 366 -20.23 5.64 26.25
N PRO A 367 -20.64 5.54 27.54
CA PRO A 367 -21.09 6.69 28.31
C PRO A 367 -20.05 7.81 28.35
N ASN A 368 -20.50 9.06 28.22
CA ASN A 368 -19.66 10.27 28.26
C ASN A 368 -18.49 10.31 27.26
N CYS A 369 -18.55 9.52 26.17
CA CYS A 369 -17.48 9.45 25.17
C CYS A 369 -17.93 9.90 23.77
N ASN A 370 -18.71 11.00 23.70
CA ASN A 370 -19.09 11.66 22.45
C ASN A 370 -19.73 10.74 21.39
N ASN A 371 -20.66 9.86 21.81
CA ASN A 371 -21.35 8.89 20.94
C ASN A 371 -20.46 7.78 20.35
N LYS A 372 -19.28 7.51 20.93
CA LYS A 372 -18.39 6.43 20.46
C LYS A 372 -19.05 5.06 20.65
N TYR A 373 -18.95 4.18 19.66
CA TYR A 373 -19.48 2.82 19.77
C TYR A 373 -18.68 1.97 20.76
N VAL A 374 -19.38 1.19 21.59
CA VAL A 374 -18.80 0.25 22.56
C VAL A 374 -18.04 -0.86 21.86
N CYS A 375 -18.51 -1.32 20.70
CA CYS A 375 -17.88 -2.41 19.95
C CYS A 375 -16.60 -1.99 19.19
N GLY A 376 -16.23 -0.72 19.23
CA GLY A 376 -15.18 -0.15 18.39
C GLY A 376 -15.65 0.11 16.95
N PRO A 377 -14.73 0.45 16.02
CA PRO A 377 -15.08 0.68 14.63
C PRO A 377 -15.66 -0.57 13.98
N TYR A 378 -16.88 -0.48 13.45
CA TYR A 378 -17.56 -1.57 12.76
C TYR A 378 -17.84 -1.23 11.29
N VAL A 379 -18.13 -2.25 10.48
CA VAL A 379 -18.42 -2.11 9.06
C VAL A 379 -19.92 -2.20 8.81
N ARG A 380 -20.48 -1.22 8.11
CA ARG A 380 -21.86 -1.18 7.60
C ARG A 380 -21.84 -1.22 6.08
N PHE A 381 -22.79 -1.92 5.47
CA PHE A 381 -22.98 -1.94 4.03
C PHE A 381 -24.26 -1.21 3.65
N ASP A 382 -24.18 -0.35 2.64
CA ASP A 382 -25.33 0.37 2.10
C ASP A 382 -25.48 0.05 0.61
N TRP A 383 -26.69 -0.30 0.20
CA TRP A 383 -27.06 -0.46 -1.20
C TRP A 383 -27.14 0.90 -1.88
N ARG A 384 -26.40 1.05 -2.99
CA ARG A 384 -26.32 2.29 -3.76
C ARG A 384 -27.57 2.50 -4.61
N ASN A 385 -28.46 3.33 -4.11
CA ASN A 385 -29.68 3.72 -4.80
C ASN A 385 -29.44 4.98 -5.64
N PRO A 386 -30.31 5.25 -6.63
CA PRO A 386 -30.33 6.56 -7.24
C PRO A 386 -30.71 7.64 -6.22
N ASN A 387 -30.18 8.85 -6.38
CA ASN A 387 -30.63 10.00 -5.57
C ASN A 387 -32.12 10.25 -5.80
N HIS A 388 -32.56 10.23 -7.07
CA HIS A 388 -33.95 10.46 -7.46
C HIS A 388 -34.43 9.49 -8.54
N ILE A 389 -35.69 9.12 -8.45
CA ILE A 389 -36.43 8.38 -9.49
C ILE A 389 -37.60 9.21 -10.01
N SER A 390 -38.02 8.97 -11.25
CA SER A 390 -39.25 9.55 -11.82
C SER A 390 -40.47 9.02 -11.06
N LEU A 391 -41.40 9.92 -10.71
CA LEU A 391 -42.67 9.52 -10.10
C LEU A 391 -43.49 8.60 -11.02
N LYS A 392 -43.52 8.91 -12.31
CA LYS A 392 -44.34 8.21 -13.31
C LYS A 392 -43.74 6.88 -13.74
N THR A 393 -42.45 6.86 -14.08
CA THR A 393 -41.80 5.64 -14.62
C THR A 393 -41.11 4.80 -13.57
N ARG A 394 -40.86 5.34 -12.36
CA ARG A 394 -40.05 4.73 -11.29
C ARG A 394 -38.62 4.38 -11.71
N LYS A 395 -38.15 4.92 -12.83
CA LYS A 395 -36.77 4.80 -13.30
C LYS A 395 -35.91 5.90 -12.72
N CYS A 396 -34.62 5.62 -12.57
CA CYS A 396 -33.63 6.60 -12.14
C CYS A 396 -33.55 7.78 -13.11
N LEU A 397 -33.61 9.01 -12.59
CA LEU A 397 -33.61 10.22 -13.40
C LEU A 397 -32.25 10.47 -14.08
N ASN A 398 -31.15 10.38 -13.34
CA ASN A 398 -29.83 10.66 -13.89
C ASN A 398 -29.29 9.56 -14.83
N LYS A 399 -29.98 8.43 -14.93
CA LYS A 399 -29.73 7.42 -15.98
C LYS A 399 -30.35 7.80 -17.33
N ASN A 400 -31.21 8.81 -17.39
CA ASN A 400 -31.64 9.37 -18.67
C ASN A 400 -30.45 10.11 -19.31
N PRO A 401 -30.06 9.80 -20.57
CA PRO A 401 -28.86 10.35 -21.19
C PRO A 401 -28.89 11.88 -21.36
N TYR A 402 -30.07 12.49 -21.30
CA TYR A 402 -30.26 13.95 -21.44
C TYR A 402 -30.28 14.69 -20.11
N TYR A 403 -30.29 13.99 -18.97
CA TYR A 403 -30.42 14.59 -17.63
C TYR A 403 -29.46 15.76 -17.42
N TYR A 404 -28.17 15.54 -17.66
CA TYR A 404 -27.13 16.54 -17.43
C TYR A 404 -27.09 17.64 -18.50
N ILE A 405 -27.65 17.41 -19.69
CA ILE A 405 -27.82 18.45 -20.72
C ILE A 405 -28.88 19.46 -20.26
N TYR A 406 -30.02 18.97 -19.75
CA TYR A 406 -31.04 19.83 -19.15
C TYR A 406 -30.55 20.54 -17.89
N GLU A 407 -29.83 19.86 -16.99
CA GLU A 407 -29.23 20.48 -15.80
C GLU A 407 -28.27 21.62 -16.19
N GLN A 408 -27.39 21.37 -17.16
CA GLN A 408 -26.40 22.36 -17.61
C GLN A 408 -27.06 23.58 -18.27
N ALA A 409 -28.16 23.39 -19.02
CA ALA A 409 -28.84 24.49 -19.71
C ALA A 409 -29.46 25.54 -18.78
N VAL A 410 -29.86 25.15 -17.56
CA VAL A 410 -30.52 26.06 -16.60
C VAL A 410 -29.72 26.31 -15.33
N GLY A 411 -28.66 25.54 -15.09
CA GLY A 411 -27.87 25.57 -13.88
C GLY A 411 -28.40 24.63 -12.79
N LYS A 412 -27.49 24.05 -12.02
CA LYS A 412 -27.75 22.96 -11.07
C LYS A 412 -28.80 23.27 -10.01
N GLU A 413 -28.74 24.44 -9.39
CA GLU A 413 -29.69 24.83 -8.33
C GLU A 413 -31.09 25.11 -8.87
N VAL A 414 -31.18 25.73 -10.05
CA VAL A 414 -32.47 25.98 -10.73
C VAL A 414 -33.09 24.66 -11.14
N PHE A 415 -32.30 23.76 -11.75
CA PHE A 415 -32.74 22.43 -12.12
C PHE A 415 -33.24 21.64 -10.91
N PHE A 416 -32.49 21.67 -9.80
CA PHE A 416 -32.88 21.02 -8.56
C PHE A 416 -34.23 21.52 -8.04
N ASN A 417 -34.40 22.84 -7.94
CA ASN A 417 -35.64 23.43 -7.41
C ASN A 417 -36.85 23.17 -8.30
N LYS A 418 -36.69 23.25 -9.63
CA LYS A 418 -37.80 23.04 -10.57
C LYS A 418 -38.17 21.57 -10.72
N ILE A 419 -37.18 20.67 -10.71
CA ILE A 419 -37.36 19.25 -11.09
C ILE A 419 -37.21 18.32 -9.91
N LEU A 420 -36.06 18.34 -9.22
CA LEU A 420 -35.75 17.35 -8.18
C LEU A 420 -36.52 17.58 -6.88
N ALA A 421 -36.81 18.83 -6.53
CA ALA A 421 -37.65 19.19 -5.38
C ALA A 421 -39.15 19.11 -5.72
N ASN A 422 -39.51 19.04 -7.00
CA ASN A 422 -40.89 18.96 -7.45
C ASN A 422 -41.37 17.49 -7.46
N LYS A 423 -42.30 17.18 -6.56
CA LYS A 423 -42.89 15.85 -6.40
C LYS A 423 -43.67 15.37 -7.64
N GLN A 424 -44.01 16.25 -8.59
CA GLN A 424 -44.57 15.85 -9.87
C GLN A 424 -43.57 15.05 -10.72
N TYR A 425 -42.28 15.37 -10.61
CA TYR A 425 -41.23 14.80 -11.45
C TYR A 425 -40.35 13.80 -10.70
N ALA A 426 -39.97 14.09 -9.47
CA ALA A 426 -38.91 13.36 -8.77
C ALA A 426 -39.34 12.84 -7.38
N ILE A 427 -38.84 11.67 -7.03
CA ILE A 427 -38.92 11.09 -5.68
C ILE A 427 -37.50 10.84 -5.18
N PRO A 428 -37.10 11.41 -4.03
CA PRO A 428 -35.81 11.10 -3.42
C PRO A 428 -35.82 9.66 -2.88
N VAL A 429 -34.75 8.90 -3.12
CA VAL A 429 -34.62 7.51 -2.65
C VAL A 429 -33.43 7.38 -1.72
N GLY A 430 -32.21 7.59 -2.23
CA GLY A 430 -30.97 7.54 -1.47
C GLY A 430 -30.61 6.15 -0.96
N ASP A 431 -29.35 6.03 -0.54
CA ASP A 431 -28.76 4.77 -0.13
C ASP A 431 -29.44 4.20 1.12
N LYS A 432 -29.49 2.87 1.21
CA LYS A 432 -30.13 2.16 2.33
C LYS A 432 -29.22 1.08 2.85
N ASN A 433 -29.21 0.88 4.17
CA ASN A 433 -28.50 -0.22 4.77
C ASN A 433 -29.00 -1.57 4.20
N ILE A 434 -28.05 -2.48 3.93
CA ILE A 434 -28.31 -3.83 3.46
C ILE A 434 -27.51 -4.82 4.31
N THR A 435 -28.11 -5.99 4.59
CA THR A 435 -27.44 -7.04 5.36
C THR A 435 -26.39 -7.78 4.52
N GLU A 436 -25.36 -8.26 5.20
CA GLU A 436 -24.28 -9.06 4.64
C GLU A 436 -24.79 -10.32 3.91
N ASP A 437 -25.83 -10.97 4.43
CA ASP A 437 -26.35 -12.21 3.85
C ASP A 437 -26.77 -12.05 2.39
N LEU A 438 -27.35 -10.89 2.05
CA LEU A 438 -27.78 -10.56 0.68
C LEU A 438 -26.62 -10.18 -0.25
N LEU A 439 -25.45 -9.88 0.32
CA LEU A 439 -24.26 -9.46 -0.41
C LEU A 439 -23.26 -10.61 -0.66
N THR A 440 -23.48 -11.78 -0.06
CA THR A 440 -22.57 -12.94 -0.11
C THR A 440 -22.20 -13.40 -1.52
N HIS A 441 -23.06 -13.18 -2.51
CA HIS A 441 -22.83 -13.51 -3.92
C HIS A 441 -22.40 -12.30 -4.78
N ILE A 442 -22.32 -11.11 -4.20
CA ILE A 442 -21.98 -9.85 -4.88
C ILE A 442 -20.54 -9.44 -4.56
N ILE A 443 -20.13 -9.58 -3.30
CA ILE A 443 -18.80 -9.20 -2.81
C ILE A 443 -18.22 -10.25 -1.87
N ASP A 444 -16.88 -10.32 -1.81
CA ASP A 444 -16.18 -11.02 -0.74
C ASP A 444 -16.26 -10.18 0.56
N ILE A 445 -17.21 -10.54 1.42
CA ILE A 445 -17.51 -9.80 2.65
C ILE A 445 -16.31 -9.79 3.60
N LYS A 446 -15.64 -10.92 3.80
CA LYS A 446 -14.52 -11.03 4.74
C LYS A 446 -13.34 -10.18 4.26
N GLN A 447 -12.96 -10.32 3.00
CA GLN A 447 -11.86 -9.56 2.44
C GLN A 447 -12.18 -8.06 2.38
N THR A 448 -13.43 -7.70 2.04
CA THR A 448 -13.88 -6.31 2.04
C THR A 448 -13.75 -5.68 3.43
N LYS A 449 -14.23 -6.36 4.48
CA LYS A 449 -14.08 -5.91 5.88
C LYS A 449 -12.62 -5.72 6.26
N LEU A 450 -11.75 -6.67 5.96
CA LEU A 450 -10.31 -6.56 6.24
C LEU A 450 -9.71 -5.32 5.58
N SER A 451 -10.03 -5.07 4.31
CA SER A 451 -9.50 -3.93 3.56
C SER A 451 -10.00 -2.59 4.10
N VAL A 452 -11.30 -2.42 4.35
CA VAL A 452 -11.85 -1.13 4.82
C VAL A 452 -11.47 -0.82 6.27
N LEU A 453 -11.41 -1.83 7.14
CA LEU A 453 -10.96 -1.65 8.53
C LEU A 453 -9.47 -1.30 8.57
N LYS A 454 -8.65 -1.95 7.73
CA LYS A 454 -7.24 -1.56 7.57
C LYS A 454 -7.14 -0.11 7.07
N MET A 455 -7.89 0.26 6.04
CA MET A 455 -7.88 1.64 5.53
C MET A 455 -8.32 2.65 6.58
N PHE A 456 -9.35 2.33 7.37
CA PHE A 456 -9.80 3.19 8.48
C PHE A 456 -8.68 3.44 9.49
N MET A 457 -7.95 2.40 9.90
CA MET A 457 -6.84 2.54 10.84
C MET A 457 -5.62 3.22 10.23
N VAL A 458 -5.37 3.03 8.92
CA VAL A 458 -4.37 3.81 8.18
C VAL A 458 -4.71 5.30 8.28
N ILE A 459 -5.94 5.70 7.93
CA ILE A 459 -6.38 7.10 8.02
C ILE A 459 -6.23 7.62 9.46
N GLN A 460 -6.76 6.90 10.45
CA GLN A 460 -6.69 7.32 11.84
C GLN A 460 -5.23 7.49 12.29
N SER A 461 -4.31 6.59 11.92
CA SER A 461 -2.92 6.69 12.32
C SER A 461 -2.23 7.97 11.77
N TYR A 462 -2.51 8.37 10.53
CA TYR A 462 -2.01 9.64 10.01
C TYR A 462 -2.70 10.85 10.64
N PHE A 463 -4.01 10.75 10.89
CA PHE A 463 -4.80 11.80 11.54
C PHE A 463 -4.29 12.09 12.95
N SER A 464 -3.97 11.07 13.75
CA SER A 464 -3.39 11.20 15.09
C SER A 464 -2.10 12.02 15.10
N ARG A 465 -1.29 11.96 14.03
CA ARG A 465 -0.01 12.68 13.90
C ARG A 465 -0.18 14.18 13.64
N VAL A 466 -1.39 14.61 13.30
CA VAL A 466 -1.74 16.01 13.01
C VAL A 466 -2.94 16.49 13.83
N ASN A 467 -3.21 15.85 14.98
CA ASN A 467 -4.30 16.19 15.91
C ASN A 467 -5.72 16.06 15.33
N LEU A 468 -5.91 15.20 14.33
CA LEU A 468 -7.21 14.91 13.72
C LEU A 468 -7.77 13.56 14.16
N LEU A 469 -9.08 13.43 14.04
CA LEU A 469 -9.85 12.23 14.38
C LEU A 469 -10.84 11.94 13.26
N ILE A 470 -10.91 10.67 12.83
CA ILE A 470 -11.94 10.22 11.89
C ILE A 470 -13.08 9.54 12.65
N LYS A 471 -14.33 9.98 12.40
CA LYS A 471 -15.50 9.40 13.08
C LYS A 471 -16.15 8.28 12.27
N ASP A 472 -16.26 8.48 10.97
CA ASP A 472 -16.73 7.50 10.00
C ASP A 472 -16.24 7.86 8.59
N VAL A 473 -16.28 6.89 7.68
CA VAL A 473 -15.91 7.05 6.27
C VAL A 473 -16.59 6.00 5.39
N CYS A 474 -16.96 6.43 4.19
CA CYS A 474 -17.49 5.61 3.11
C CYS A 474 -16.39 5.26 2.09
N PHE A 475 -16.37 4.02 1.66
CA PHE A 475 -15.47 3.48 0.65
C PHE A 475 -16.24 2.73 -0.43
N MET A 476 -15.61 2.58 -1.59
CA MET A 476 -16.02 1.64 -2.62
C MET A 476 -14.89 0.67 -2.94
N LEU A 477 -15.24 -0.61 -3.12
CA LEU A 477 -14.28 -1.67 -3.45
C LEU A 477 -14.79 -2.54 -4.59
N ASP A 478 -13.86 -3.18 -5.30
CA ASP A 478 -14.19 -4.22 -6.27
C ASP A 478 -14.87 -5.42 -5.60
N LYS A 479 -15.45 -6.32 -6.40
CA LYS A 479 -16.14 -7.51 -5.88
C LYS A 479 -15.27 -8.43 -5.02
N ASN A 480 -13.94 -8.39 -5.19
CA ASN A 480 -13.02 -9.20 -4.39
C ASN A 480 -12.59 -8.51 -3.08
N GLY A 481 -13.00 -7.27 -2.85
CA GLY A 481 -12.64 -6.50 -1.66
C GLY A 481 -11.14 -6.16 -1.58
N LYS A 482 -10.40 -6.12 -2.69
CA LYS A 482 -8.94 -5.94 -2.73
C LYS A 482 -8.49 -4.60 -3.34
N GLN A 483 -9.30 -4.02 -4.22
CA GLN A 483 -9.00 -2.75 -4.88
C GLN A 483 -10.09 -1.73 -4.58
N PHE A 484 -9.68 -0.60 -4.00
CA PHE A 484 -10.56 0.54 -3.80
C PHE A 484 -10.78 1.29 -5.12
N TRP A 485 -11.94 1.92 -5.25
CA TRP A 485 -12.25 2.81 -6.37
C TRP A 485 -13.11 3.99 -5.88
N GLY A 486 -13.27 5.00 -6.74
CA GLY A 486 -13.99 6.22 -6.38
C GLY A 486 -13.11 7.21 -5.61
N GLU A 487 -13.72 8.32 -5.16
CA GLU A 487 -12.98 9.33 -4.40
C GLU A 487 -12.93 8.93 -2.92
N ILE A 488 -11.79 9.22 -2.27
CA ILE A 488 -11.65 9.18 -0.82
C ILE A 488 -11.13 10.56 -0.42
N ASN A 489 -11.98 11.42 0.10
CA ASN A 489 -11.62 12.78 0.52
C ASN A 489 -12.58 13.26 1.63
N GLN A 490 -12.51 14.54 1.96
CA GLN A 490 -13.33 15.20 3.00
C GLN A 490 -14.85 15.05 2.78
N ASP A 491 -15.30 14.75 1.56
CA ASP A 491 -16.71 14.49 1.25
C ASP A 491 -17.20 13.13 1.76
N CYS A 492 -16.28 12.17 1.88
CA CYS A 492 -16.54 10.76 2.12
C CYS A 492 -16.54 10.39 3.61
N MET A 493 -16.25 11.33 4.51
CA MET A 493 -15.97 11.02 5.91
C MET A 493 -16.45 12.13 6.86
N ARG A 494 -16.34 11.89 8.16
CA ARG A 494 -16.51 12.90 9.22
C ARG A 494 -15.20 13.08 9.98
N ILE A 495 -14.74 14.33 10.06
CA ILE A 495 -13.41 14.69 10.56
C ILE A 495 -13.54 15.79 11.60
N THR A 496 -12.93 15.57 12.76
CA THR A 496 -12.81 16.60 13.80
C THR A 496 -11.38 16.69 14.32
N MET A 497 -11.07 17.75 15.07
CA MET A 497 -9.87 17.74 15.92
C MET A 497 -10.09 16.81 17.12
N ILE A 498 -9.02 16.20 17.64
CA ILE A 498 -9.08 15.33 18.82
C ILE A 498 -9.49 16.12 20.07
N ASP A 499 -8.96 17.34 20.21
CA ASP A 499 -9.18 18.24 21.36
C ASP A 499 -10.44 19.12 21.22
N ASN A 500 -10.97 19.28 20.01
CA ASN A 500 -12.15 20.09 19.74
C ASN A 500 -13.07 19.49 18.66
N ASN A 501 -14.07 18.73 19.12
CA ASN A 501 -15.05 18.06 18.26
C ASN A 501 -15.99 19.01 17.49
N GLN A 502 -16.01 20.31 17.78
CA GLN A 502 -16.77 21.29 17.01
C GLN A 502 -16.02 21.76 15.75
N ASN A 503 -14.69 21.61 15.72
CA ASN A 503 -13.88 22.01 14.58
C ASN A 503 -13.89 20.91 13.50
N LYS A 504 -14.77 21.07 12.50
CA LYS A 504 -14.99 20.11 11.42
C LYS A 504 -14.17 20.44 10.18
N PHE A 505 -13.78 19.40 9.44
CA PHE A 505 -13.05 19.50 8.17
C PHE A 505 -13.76 18.79 7.00
N ASP A 506 -15.02 18.39 7.18
CA ASP A 506 -15.77 17.55 6.26
C ASP A 506 -17.07 18.19 5.74
N LYS A 507 -17.81 17.46 4.89
CA LYS A 507 -19.07 17.91 4.26
C LYS A 507 -20.18 18.26 5.28
N ASP A 508 -20.11 17.87 6.55
CA ASP A 508 -21.09 18.30 7.56
C ASP A 508 -21.22 19.83 7.64
N ILE A 509 -20.17 20.59 7.30
CA ILE A 509 -20.24 22.06 7.18
C ILE A 509 -21.33 22.47 6.16
N TRP A 510 -21.34 21.81 5.00
CA TRP A 510 -22.36 22.00 3.96
C TRP A 510 -23.74 21.50 4.40
N ARG A 511 -23.80 20.37 5.11
CA ARG A 511 -25.09 19.83 5.60
C ARG A 511 -25.79 20.79 6.57
N THR A 512 -25.03 21.54 7.37
CA THR A 512 -25.59 22.50 8.33
C THR A 512 -25.83 23.88 7.72
N GLY A 513 -24.89 24.39 6.91
CA GLY A 513 -24.96 25.77 6.39
C GLY A 513 -25.55 25.91 4.98
N GLY A 514 -25.55 24.85 4.17
CA GLY A 514 -25.95 24.92 2.77
C GLY A 514 -25.18 26.00 2.00
N SER A 515 -25.88 26.73 1.13
CA SER A 515 -25.30 27.76 0.26
C SER A 515 -24.50 28.86 0.96
N SER A 516 -24.76 29.18 2.24
CA SER A 516 -23.98 30.18 2.99
C SER A 516 -22.60 29.66 3.44
N SER A 517 -22.36 28.36 3.33
CA SER A 517 -21.12 27.71 3.80
C SER A 517 -20.05 27.49 2.73
N ARG A 518 -20.24 27.99 1.50
CA ARG A 518 -19.31 27.74 0.38
C ARG A 518 -17.88 28.17 0.69
N GLU A 519 -17.70 29.38 1.22
CA GLU A 519 -16.39 29.91 1.59
C GLU A 519 -15.77 29.10 2.74
N GLN A 520 -16.57 28.73 3.73
CA GLN A 520 -16.13 27.92 4.86
C GLN A 520 -15.68 26.51 4.45
N ILE A 521 -16.40 25.86 3.53
CA ILE A 521 -16.01 24.57 2.93
C ILE A 521 -14.65 24.71 2.25
N MET A 522 -14.50 25.71 1.37
CA MET A 522 -13.26 25.94 0.65
C MET A 522 -12.09 26.20 1.61
N GLN A 523 -12.29 27.05 2.61
CA GLN A 523 -11.28 27.33 3.62
C GLN A 523 -10.88 26.05 4.37
N LYS A 524 -11.84 25.34 4.98
CA LYS A 524 -11.55 24.17 5.81
C LYS A 524 -10.94 23.01 5.03
N TRP A 525 -11.37 22.78 3.79
CA TRP A 525 -10.82 21.70 2.97
C TRP A 525 -9.42 22.04 2.46
N ASN A 526 -9.13 23.30 2.15
CA ASN A 526 -7.77 23.74 1.85
C ASN A 526 -6.86 23.67 3.09
N ASP A 527 -7.35 24.07 4.27
CA ASP A 527 -6.61 23.94 5.53
C ASP A 527 -6.24 22.47 5.79
N PHE A 528 -7.21 21.55 5.64
CA PHE A 528 -6.96 20.11 5.75
C PHE A 528 -5.90 19.63 4.76
N ASN A 529 -6.02 20.03 3.49
CA ASN A 529 -5.08 19.64 2.45
C ASN A 529 -3.66 20.14 2.78
N LYS A 530 -3.55 21.39 3.27
CA LYS A 530 -2.27 21.99 3.66
C LYS A 530 -1.62 21.27 4.83
N ILE A 531 -2.39 20.88 5.85
CA ILE A 531 -1.88 20.12 7.00
C ILE A 531 -1.16 18.84 6.54
N PHE A 532 -1.79 18.07 5.65
CA PHE A 532 -1.19 16.82 5.18
C PHE A 532 -0.12 17.02 4.10
N PHE A 533 -0.24 18.06 3.27
CA PHE A 533 0.83 18.48 2.37
C PHE A 533 2.13 18.74 3.16
N ASP A 534 2.06 19.58 4.20
CA ASP A 534 3.20 19.91 5.05
C ASP A 534 3.73 18.65 5.77
N TYR A 535 2.84 17.76 6.22
CA TYR A 535 3.22 16.50 6.85
C TYR A 535 4.02 15.60 5.89
N PHE A 536 3.53 15.34 4.67
CA PHE A 536 4.20 14.44 3.73
C PHE A 536 5.50 15.02 3.17
N MET A 537 5.57 16.34 2.98
CA MET A 537 6.80 17.03 2.58
C MET A 537 7.92 16.85 3.62
N LYS A 538 7.58 16.94 4.92
CA LYS A 538 8.53 16.75 6.02
C LYS A 538 8.85 15.28 6.29
N ASN A 539 7.97 14.37 5.92
CA ASN A 539 8.05 12.94 6.24
C ASN A 539 8.06 12.09 4.96
N LYS A 540 9.12 12.22 4.15
CA LYS A 540 9.29 11.39 2.95
C LYS A 540 9.37 9.91 3.34
N PHE A 541 8.65 9.06 2.64
CA PHE A 541 8.51 7.63 2.97
C PHE A 541 9.84 6.93 3.21
N HIS A 542 10.83 7.16 2.35
CA HIS A 542 12.15 6.53 2.42
C HIS A 542 13.01 6.98 3.61
N GLN A 543 12.68 8.13 4.22
CA GLN A 543 13.40 8.73 5.35
C GLN A 543 12.77 8.40 6.70
N THR A 544 11.53 7.90 6.70
CA THR A 544 10.75 7.67 7.92
C THR A 544 10.21 6.25 7.97
N GLU A 545 9.15 5.97 7.24
CA GLU A 545 8.36 4.74 7.32
C GLU A 545 9.09 3.53 6.77
N LEU A 546 9.90 3.72 5.73
CA LEU A 546 10.68 2.67 5.09
C LEU A 546 11.75 2.07 6.03
N LEU A 547 12.30 2.88 6.94
CA LEU A 547 13.34 2.46 7.88
C LEU A 547 12.85 1.42 8.89
N ASN A 548 11.52 1.37 9.11
CA ASN A 548 10.85 0.44 10.00
C ASN A 548 10.23 -0.74 9.24
N TYR A 549 11.02 -1.39 8.37
CA TYR A 549 10.76 -2.64 7.64
C TYR A 549 9.31 -3.15 7.56
N ASN A 550 8.80 -3.72 8.66
CA ASN A 550 7.50 -4.38 8.73
C ASN A 550 6.51 -3.67 9.66
N ASN A 551 6.90 -2.60 10.35
CA ASN A 551 6.00 -1.87 11.23
C ASN A 551 5.24 -0.80 10.44
N TYR A 552 3.93 -0.73 10.65
CA TYR A 552 3.05 0.26 10.07
C TYR A 552 2.38 1.04 11.18
N PHE A 553 2.17 2.33 10.99
CA PHE A 553 1.60 3.22 12.00
C PHE A 553 0.22 2.78 12.51
N TYR A 554 -0.57 2.13 11.65
CA TYR A 554 -1.89 1.61 12.03
C TYR A 554 -1.83 0.44 13.03
N ILE A 555 -0.67 -0.21 13.21
CA ILE A 555 -0.52 -1.32 14.16
C ILE A 555 -0.69 -0.82 15.58
N GLU A 556 -0.07 0.31 15.94
CA GLU A 556 -0.20 0.94 17.25
C GLU A 556 -1.66 1.33 17.55
N GLU A 557 -2.37 1.88 16.56
CA GLU A 557 -3.79 2.24 16.70
C GLU A 557 -4.68 1.02 16.96
N ILE A 558 -4.37 -0.12 16.32
CA ILE A 558 -5.09 -1.39 16.56
C ILE A 558 -4.79 -1.93 17.96
N GLU A 559 -3.54 -1.87 18.41
CA GLU A 559 -3.15 -2.31 19.75
C GLU A 559 -3.85 -1.49 20.83
N GLN A 560 -3.82 -0.16 20.71
CA GLN A 560 -4.54 0.74 21.60
C GLN A 560 -6.06 0.48 21.59
N LEU A 561 -6.64 0.16 20.42
CA LEU A 561 -8.05 -0.21 20.31
C LEU A 561 -8.35 -1.49 21.11
N LEU A 562 -7.55 -2.54 20.91
CA LEU A 562 -7.76 -3.86 21.53
C LEU A 562 -7.51 -3.85 23.04
N GLU A 563 -6.62 -2.98 23.54
CA GLU A 563 -6.32 -2.83 24.97
C GLU A 563 -7.31 -1.93 25.72
N ASN A 564 -8.18 -1.21 24.99
CA ASN A 564 -9.11 -0.25 25.59
C ASN A 564 -10.24 -0.95 26.37
N LYS A 565 -10.09 -1.01 27.70
CA LYS A 565 -11.06 -1.62 28.63
C LYS A 565 -12.45 -0.98 28.62
N LYS A 566 -12.63 0.21 28.04
CA LYS A 566 -13.96 0.84 27.88
C LYS A 566 -14.75 0.24 26.70
N LEU A 567 -14.08 -0.47 25.80
CA LEU A 567 -14.71 -1.11 24.65
C LEU A 567 -15.03 -2.57 24.94
N ARG A 568 -16.13 -3.06 24.35
CA ARG A 568 -16.53 -4.47 24.36
C ARG A 568 -16.57 -4.96 22.91
N ILE A 569 -15.38 -5.20 22.36
CA ILE A 569 -15.20 -5.60 20.96
C ILE A 569 -15.61 -7.07 20.80
N PRO A 570 -16.57 -7.41 19.92
CA PRO A 570 -16.97 -8.81 19.69
C PRO A 570 -15.82 -9.66 19.12
N SER A 571 -15.78 -10.96 19.44
CA SER A 571 -14.69 -11.87 19.02
C SER A 571 -14.50 -11.91 17.50
N SER A 572 -15.58 -11.83 16.72
CA SER A 572 -15.51 -11.78 15.25
C SER A 572 -14.77 -10.54 14.74
N LEU A 573 -14.95 -9.39 15.39
CA LEU A 573 -14.26 -8.15 15.04
C LEU A 573 -12.82 -8.13 15.57
N GLN A 574 -12.58 -8.69 16.77
CA GLN A 574 -11.21 -8.91 17.27
C GLN A 574 -10.39 -9.77 16.31
N GLU A 575 -10.96 -10.84 15.75
CA GLU A 575 -10.28 -11.69 14.76
C GLU A 575 -9.87 -10.89 13.52
N LEU A 576 -10.73 -10.00 13.01
CA LEU A 576 -10.39 -9.11 11.89
C LEU A 576 -9.22 -8.19 12.25
N TRP A 577 -9.25 -7.55 13.42
CA TRP A 577 -8.16 -6.70 13.88
C TRP A 577 -6.83 -7.44 14.03
N LEU A 578 -6.85 -8.64 14.60
CA LEU A 578 -5.67 -9.49 14.73
C LEU A 578 -5.13 -9.92 13.36
N ASN A 579 -6.01 -10.19 12.39
CA ASN A 579 -5.59 -10.47 11.01
C ASN A 579 -4.96 -9.24 10.34
N ILE A 580 -5.51 -8.04 10.54
CA ILE A 580 -4.99 -6.78 9.97
C ILE A 580 -3.64 -6.41 10.59
N ARG A 581 -3.53 -6.52 11.92
CA ARG A 581 -2.27 -6.35 12.67
C ARG A 581 -1.21 -7.34 12.18
N GLY A 582 -1.64 -8.55 11.82
CA GLY A 582 -0.77 -9.67 11.49
C GLY A 582 -0.25 -10.37 12.73
N LYS A 583 0.29 -11.59 12.55
CA LYS A 583 0.98 -12.31 13.62
C LYS A 583 2.42 -11.86 13.67
N THR A 584 2.83 -11.13 14.70
CA THR A 584 4.21 -11.19 15.17
C THR A 584 4.33 -12.47 16.01
N PRO A 585 5.04 -13.52 15.54
CA PRO A 585 5.34 -14.64 16.43
C PRO A 585 6.26 -14.10 17.53
N ARG A 586 5.67 -13.73 18.67
CA ARG A 586 6.38 -13.32 19.88
C ARG A 586 7.05 -14.54 20.48
N ARG A 587 8.18 -14.91 19.92
CA ARG A 587 9.01 -16.04 20.33
C ARG A 587 10.18 -15.49 21.13
N ILE A 588 10.57 -16.19 22.20
CA ILE A 588 11.70 -15.84 23.06
C ILE A 588 12.50 -17.12 23.29
N LEU A 589 13.83 -17.00 23.33
CA LEU A 589 14.72 -18.01 23.87
C LEU A 589 15.14 -17.60 25.29
N VAL A 590 14.84 -18.40 26.30
CA VAL A 590 15.29 -18.13 27.67
C VAL A 590 16.52 -18.98 28.00
N THR A 591 17.48 -18.41 28.72
CA THR A 591 18.79 -19.04 28.97
C THR A 591 18.97 -19.38 30.44
N MET A 592 19.46 -20.58 30.72
CA MET A 592 19.89 -21.05 32.03
C MET A 592 21.33 -21.51 31.95
N ASP A 593 22.24 -20.73 32.51
CA ASP A 593 23.64 -21.13 32.62
C ASP A 593 23.82 -22.07 33.81
N MET A 594 24.60 -23.13 33.62
CA MET A 594 24.83 -24.16 34.63
C MET A 594 26.32 -24.25 34.95
N PHE A 595 26.65 -24.21 36.25
CA PHE A 595 28.01 -24.42 36.76
C PHE A 595 27.96 -25.31 38.00
N ASN A 596 28.78 -26.36 38.04
CA ASN A 596 28.82 -27.36 39.12
C ASN A 596 27.44 -27.98 39.48
N GLY A 597 26.56 -28.11 38.49
CA GLY A 597 25.20 -28.63 38.64
C GLY A 597 24.18 -27.66 39.24
N GLN A 598 24.52 -26.37 39.34
CA GLN A 598 23.64 -25.31 39.84
C GLN A 598 23.36 -24.28 38.72
N PRO A 599 22.13 -23.73 38.64
CA PRO A 599 21.83 -22.61 37.77
C PRO A 599 22.47 -21.33 38.30
N VAL A 600 23.18 -20.61 37.44
CA VAL A 600 24.01 -19.46 37.83
C VAL A 600 23.79 -18.28 36.89
N LEU A 601 24.17 -17.09 37.35
CA LEU A 601 24.39 -15.92 36.53
C LEU A 601 25.88 -15.71 36.35
N VAL A 602 26.32 -15.55 35.09
CA VAL A 602 27.67 -15.10 34.77
C VAL A 602 27.64 -13.64 34.35
N LYS A 603 28.61 -12.85 34.81
CA LYS A 603 28.84 -11.47 34.37
C LYS A 603 30.31 -11.31 33.99
N SER A 604 30.56 -10.91 32.75
CA SER A 604 31.94 -10.73 32.22
C SER A 604 32.81 -11.98 32.43
N SER A 605 32.26 -13.16 32.13
CA SER A 605 32.93 -14.47 32.30
C SER A 605 33.28 -14.83 33.75
N GLN A 606 32.70 -14.18 34.75
CA GLN A 606 32.82 -14.51 36.17
C GLN A 606 31.47 -14.88 36.78
N LEU A 607 31.47 -15.89 37.65
CA LEU A 607 30.28 -16.29 38.40
C LEU A 607 29.83 -15.14 39.32
N TYR A 608 28.58 -14.72 39.15
CA TYR A 608 28.01 -13.58 39.87
C TYR A 608 27.04 -14.02 40.97
N GLU A 609 26.10 -14.90 40.66
CA GLU A 609 25.02 -15.31 41.57
C GLU A 609 24.53 -16.73 41.25
N THR A 610 23.93 -17.41 42.24
CA THR A 610 23.21 -18.68 42.04
C THR A 610 21.70 -18.42 42.03
N HIS A 611 20.97 -19.07 41.12
CA HIS A 611 19.51 -18.91 41.02
C HIS A 611 18.81 -20.01 41.80
N ASN A 612 17.62 -19.71 42.33
CA ASN A 612 16.73 -20.71 42.97
C ASN A 612 17.46 -21.59 44.01
N ASP A 613 18.32 -20.99 44.84
CA ASP A 613 19.13 -21.68 45.85
C ASP A 613 20.00 -22.83 45.29
N GLY A 614 20.34 -22.79 44.00
CA GLY A 614 21.10 -23.82 43.30
C GLY A 614 20.26 -25.01 42.81
N ASP A 615 18.93 -24.99 42.95
CA ASP A 615 18.05 -26.06 42.50
C ASP A 615 17.64 -25.89 41.03
N TYR A 616 18.31 -26.64 40.14
CA TYR A 616 18.01 -26.65 38.71
C TYR A 616 16.58 -27.11 38.38
N ARG A 617 15.88 -27.82 39.27
CA ARG A 617 14.51 -28.29 39.04
C ARG A 617 13.52 -27.15 39.17
N GLN A 618 13.68 -26.31 40.19
CA GLN A 618 12.88 -25.10 40.35
C GLN A 618 13.19 -24.09 39.23
N ALA A 619 14.47 -23.96 38.87
CA ALA A 619 14.89 -23.09 37.78
C ALA A 619 14.26 -23.49 36.43
N ILE A 620 14.30 -24.78 36.06
CA ILE A 620 13.70 -25.23 34.79
C ILE A 620 12.17 -25.15 34.82
N GLU A 621 11.53 -25.35 35.98
CA GLU A 621 10.07 -25.16 36.11
C GLU A 621 9.67 -23.71 35.85
N LYS A 622 10.41 -22.74 36.40
CA LYS A 622 10.23 -21.30 36.12
C LYS A 622 10.33 -21.00 34.62
N LEU A 623 11.32 -21.59 33.93
CA LEU A 623 11.53 -21.36 32.50
C LEU A 623 10.60 -22.16 31.59
N SER A 624 9.99 -23.25 32.07
CA SER A 624 9.19 -24.18 31.25
C SER A 624 7.92 -23.59 30.64
N ILE A 625 7.52 -22.39 31.07
CA ILE A 625 6.43 -21.62 30.46
C ILE A 625 6.80 -21.08 29.06
N PHE A 626 8.09 -20.99 28.74
CA PHE A 626 8.59 -20.50 27.46
C PHE A 626 8.83 -21.66 26.49
N PRO A 627 8.59 -21.44 25.18
CA PRO A 627 8.66 -22.50 24.18
C PRO A 627 10.08 -22.99 23.88
N ASP A 628 11.09 -22.14 24.03
CA ASP A 628 12.49 -22.48 23.77
C ASP A 628 13.37 -22.11 24.97
N ILE A 629 14.13 -23.10 25.47
CA ILE A 629 15.04 -22.94 26.61
C ILE A 629 16.45 -23.35 26.16
N LEU A 630 17.43 -22.45 26.30
CA LEU A 630 18.85 -22.75 26.16
C LEU A 630 19.44 -23.07 27.53
N ILE A 631 20.04 -24.25 27.69
CA ILE A 631 20.79 -24.61 28.88
C ILE A 631 22.27 -24.71 28.51
N VAL A 632 23.10 -23.87 29.13
CA VAL A 632 24.53 -23.75 28.83
C VAL A 632 25.35 -24.51 29.86
N ASP A 633 26.19 -25.45 29.40
CA ASP A 633 27.13 -26.19 30.24
C ASP A 633 28.44 -25.41 30.40
N LEU A 634 28.57 -24.61 31.47
CA LEU A 634 29.77 -23.82 31.71
C LEU A 634 30.97 -24.69 32.13
N ASP A 635 30.75 -25.76 32.90
CA ASP A 635 31.80 -26.74 33.22
C ASP A 635 32.44 -27.26 31.92
N GLY A 636 31.60 -27.62 30.94
CA GLY A 636 32.03 -28.04 29.62
C GLY A 636 32.73 -26.92 28.85
N ALA A 637 32.22 -25.69 28.92
CA ALA A 637 32.85 -24.52 28.30
C ALA A 637 34.28 -24.31 28.82
N PHE A 638 34.50 -24.48 30.13
CA PHE A 638 35.83 -24.39 30.76
C PHE A 638 36.74 -25.61 30.52
N GLY A 639 36.30 -26.61 29.75
CA GLY A 639 37.14 -27.72 29.29
C GLY A 639 36.93 -29.03 30.01
N GLU A 640 36.00 -29.12 30.96
CA GLU A 640 35.66 -30.38 31.61
C GLU A 640 34.90 -31.31 30.64
N THR A 641 35.15 -32.61 30.74
CA THR A 641 34.47 -33.64 29.94
C THR A 641 33.54 -34.47 30.81
N ASN A 642 32.41 -34.92 30.27
CA ASN A 642 31.40 -35.72 30.98
C ASN A 642 30.89 -35.07 32.29
N THR A 643 30.60 -33.77 32.23
CA THR A 643 30.27 -32.93 33.38
C THR A 643 28.95 -33.33 34.04
N LYS A 644 28.80 -32.98 35.31
CA LYS A 644 27.53 -33.08 36.05
C LYS A 644 26.40 -32.34 35.32
N ASN A 645 26.71 -31.17 34.75
CA ASN A 645 25.78 -30.39 33.94
C ASN A 645 25.31 -31.14 32.69
N ARG A 646 26.22 -31.82 31.97
CA ARG A 646 25.87 -32.63 30.78
C ARG A 646 24.78 -33.65 31.12
N GLN A 647 24.92 -34.35 32.24
CA GLN A 647 23.95 -35.34 32.69
C GLN A 647 22.60 -34.70 33.06
N ILE A 648 22.62 -33.55 33.73
CA ILE A 648 21.42 -32.78 34.05
C ILE A 648 20.70 -32.35 32.77
N ILE A 649 21.42 -31.76 31.81
CA ILE A 649 20.88 -31.29 30.53
C ILE A 649 20.20 -32.44 29.78
N LYS A 650 20.86 -33.60 29.67
CA LYS A 650 20.28 -34.79 29.03
C LYS A 650 18.98 -35.23 29.68
N LYS A 651 18.92 -35.21 31.01
CA LYS A 651 17.71 -35.55 31.77
C LYS A 651 16.59 -34.55 31.54
N LEU A 652 16.91 -33.26 31.53
CA LEU A 652 15.93 -32.19 31.30
C LEU A 652 15.38 -32.20 29.87
N ALA A 653 16.23 -32.46 28.87
CA ALA A 653 15.84 -32.51 27.46
C ALA A 653 14.86 -33.65 27.11
N GLN A 654 14.75 -34.68 27.96
CA GLN A 654 13.71 -35.71 27.83
C GLN A 654 12.31 -35.21 28.20
N LYS A 655 12.22 -34.17 29.04
CA LYS A 655 10.94 -33.62 29.54
C LYS A 655 10.58 -32.26 28.92
N TYR A 656 11.58 -31.44 28.60
CA TYR A 656 11.41 -30.05 28.16
C TYR A 656 12.02 -29.79 26.78
N HIS A 657 11.55 -28.73 26.11
CA HIS A 657 12.07 -28.31 24.80
C HIS A 657 13.39 -27.54 24.94
N VAL A 658 14.50 -28.29 24.98
CA VAL A 658 15.83 -27.78 25.34
C VAL A 658 16.76 -27.65 24.13
N PHE A 659 17.43 -26.50 24.03
CA PHE A 659 18.66 -26.28 23.27
C PHE A 659 19.85 -26.33 24.25
N THR A 660 21.04 -26.67 23.77
CA THR A 660 22.21 -26.69 24.64
C THR A 660 23.48 -26.21 23.95
N GLY A 661 24.34 -25.54 24.71
CA GLY A 661 25.67 -25.11 24.33
C GLY A 661 26.67 -25.36 25.47
N GLY A 662 27.91 -24.92 25.30
CA GLY A 662 28.98 -25.11 26.28
C GLY A 662 29.69 -26.47 26.12
N GLY A 663 30.98 -26.45 25.82
CA GLY A 663 31.83 -27.64 25.78
C GLY A 663 31.62 -28.65 24.65
N LEU A 664 30.76 -28.36 23.67
CA LEU A 664 30.52 -29.24 22.50
C LEU A 664 31.64 -29.09 21.45
N ARG A 665 32.72 -29.88 21.58
CA ARG A 665 33.94 -29.73 20.76
C ARG A 665 34.12 -30.80 19.69
N SER A 666 33.38 -31.90 19.76
CA SER A 666 33.48 -33.03 18.85
C SER A 666 32.11 -33.52 18.36
N LEU A 667 32.10 -34.28 17.27
CA LEU A 667 30.86 -34.93 16.79
C LEU A 667 30.27 -35.90 17.81
N ASN A 668 31.13 -36.56 18.61
CA ASN A 668 30.66 -37.44 19.67
C ASN A 668 29.86 -36.66 20.72
N ASP A 669 30.31 -35.45 21.10
CA ASP A 669 29.57 -34.60 22.04
C ASP A 669 28.21 -34.19 21.47
N ILE A 670 28.17 -33.86 20.18
CA ILE A 670 26.92 -33.50 19.46
C ILE A 670 25.96 -34.68 19.43
N GLU A 671 26.42 -35.85 19.01
CA GLU A 671 25.58 -37.05 18.98
C GLU A 671 25.06 -37.41 20.37
N ASP A 672 25.91 -37.29 21.38
CA ASP A 672 25.61 -37.64 22.75
C ASP A 672 24.46 -36.80 23.33
N VAL A 673 24.44 -35.49 23.07
CA VAL A 673 23.31 -34.62 23.49
C VAL A 673 22.08 -34.76 22.58
N LEU A 674 22.25 -34.93 21.27
CA LEU A 674 21.10 -35.06 20.37
C LEU A 674 20.33 -36.36 20.59
N LYS A 675 21.00 -37.44 20.99
CA LYS A 675 20.39 -38.73 21.38
C LYS A 675 19.51 -38.61 22.64
N SER A 676 19.70 -37.58 23.47
CA SER A 676 18.88 -37.32 24.65
C SER A 676 17.76 -36.29 24.41
N SER A 677 17.20 -36.22 23.21
CA SER A 677 16.09 -35.32 22.83
C SER A 677 16.41 -33.81 22.78
N VAL A 678 17.67 -33.39 22.96
CA VAL A 678 18.06 -31.98 22.75
C VAL A 678 17.72 -31.54 21.33
N ARG A 679 17.00 -30.42 21.19
CA ARG A 679 16.42 -29.98 19.91
C ARG A 679 17.42 -29.27 19.04
N ARG A 680 18.30 -28.45 19.62
CA ARG A 680 19.38 -27.77 18.91
C ARG A 680 20.65 -27.71 19.75
N CYS A 681 21.78 -27.80 19.07
CA CYS A 681 23.10 -27.52 19.63
C CYS A 681 23.50 -26.08 19.27
N VAL A 682 23.99 -25.34 20.25
CA VAL A 682 24.58 -24.01 20.10
C VAL A 682 26.09 -24.18 20.08
N ILE A 683 26.71 -23.78 18.97
CA ILE A 683 28.15 -23.97 18.72
C ILE A 683 28.79 -22.63 18.42
N ALA A 684 29.91 -22.34 19.08
CA ALA A 684 30.68 -21.14 18.84
C ALA A 684 31.18 -21.07 17.39
N SER A 685 31.23 -19.87 16.84
CA SER A 685 31.59 -19.62 15.44
C SER A 685 33.05 -19.84 15.08
N ALA A 686 33.86 -20.53 15.89
CA ALA A 686 35.28 -20.73 15.60
C ALA A 686 35.61 -22.07 14.89
N ASN A 687 34.69 -23.06 14.91
CA ASN A 687 34.98 -24.43 14.44
C ASN A 687 34.19 -24.81 13.19
N ASP A 688 34.68 -24.38 12.02
CA ASP A 688 34.03 -24.64 10.73
C ASP A 688 33.91 -26.13 10.38
N GLU A 689 34.92 -26.94 10.72
CA GLU A 689 34.92 -28.37 10.44
C GLU A 689 33.82 -29.11 11.21
N LEU A 690 33.59 -28.73 12.47
CA LEU A 690 32.50 -29.28 13.27
C LEU A 690 31.15 -28.77 12.77
N ILE A 691 31.02 -27.45 12.56
CA ILE A 691 29.80 -26.81 12.04
C ILE A 691 29.35 -27.49 10.75
N ALA A 692 30.27 -27.80 9.83
CA ALA A 692 29.98 -28.45 8.56
C ALA A 692 29.28 -29.81 8.71
N LYS A 693 29.60 -30.55 9.77
CA LYS A 693 29.13 -31.93 9.98
C LYS A 693 27.82 -32.04 10.77
N ILE A 694 27.33 -30.95 11.36
CA ILE A 694 26.08 -30.93 12.16
C ILE A 694 24.86 -30.70 11.24
N PRO A 695 23.75 -31.45 11.40
CA PRO A 695 22.49 -31.17 10.71
C PRO A 695 21.99 -29.75 11.00
N LYS A 696 21.80 -28.93 9.96
CA LYS A 696 21.60 -27.47 10.09
C LYS A 696 20.30 -27.10 10.79
N GLU A 697 19.28 -27.95 10.66
CA GLU A 697 18.02 -27.81 11.37
C GLU A 697 18.17 -28.00 12.89
N ARG A 698 19.23 -28.69 13.33
CA ARG A 698 19.61 -28.91 14.74
C ARG A 698 20.74 -27.98 15.22
N LEU A 699 21.16 -27.01 14.40
CA LEU A 699 22.28 -26.12 14.71
C LEU A 699 21.80 -24.68 14.98
N ILE A 700 22.46 -24.02 15.93
CA ILE A 700 22.55 -22.56 16.07
C ILE A 700 24.05 -22.24 16.17
N VAL A 701 24.53 -21.30 15.36
CA VAL A 701 25.91 -20.82 15.48
C VAL A 701 25.94 -19.54 16.28
N GLU A 702 26.66 -19.54 17.40
CA GLU A 702 26.81 -18.39 18.28
C GLU A 702 28.00 -17.53 17.86
N ILE A 703 27.77 -16.22 17.74
CA ILE A 703 28.74 -15.23 17.29
C ILE A 703 28.73 -14.07 18.27
N SER A 704 29.85 -13.87 18.96
CA SER A 704 30.03 -12.70 19.84
C SER A 704 30.66 -11.56 19.05
N VAL A 705 30.18 -10.33 19.25
CA VAL A 705 30.67 -9.14 18.55
C VAL A 705 30.90 -7.94 19.46
N ASN A 706 31.87 -7.11 19.10
CA ASN A 706 32.15 -5.82 19.72
C ASN A 706 31.35 -4.67 19.07
N GLU A 707 31.58 -3.43 19.51
CA GLU A 707 30.95 -2.21 18.98
C GLU A 707 31.30 -1.92 17.51
N GLN A 708 32.42 -2.46 17.02
CA GLN A 708 32.89 -2.34 15.63
C GLN A 708 32.38 -3.47 14.71
N ASN A 709 31.46 -4.32 15.20
CA ASN A 709 30.96 -5.50 14.49
C ASN A 709 32.05 -6.54 14.15
N GLU A 710 33.14 -6.59 14.89
CA GLU A 710 34.19 -7.59 14.75
C GLU A 710 33.89 -8.81 15.63
N VAL A 711 34.16 -10.01 15.10
CA VAL A 711 33.88 -11.28 15.78
C VAL A 711 34.93 -11.55 16.86
N LEU A 712 34.43 -11.92 18.04
CA LEU A 712 35.24 -12.34 19.19
C LEU A 712 35.15 -13.86 19.37
N ILE A 713 36.27 -14.49 19.71
CA ILE A 713 36.40 -15.94 19.98
C ILE A 713 37.11 -16.17 21.32
N HIS A 714 37.20 -17.44 21.74
CA HIS A 714 37.79 -17.85 23.03
C HIS A 714 37.14 -17.11 24.22
N ASP A 715 35.83 -17.32 24.41
CA ASP A 715 35.03 -16.70 25.48
C ASP A 715 35.15 -15.17 25.50
N CYS A 716 35.08 -14.58 24.31
CA CYS A 716 35.17 -13.14 24.06
C CYS A 716 36.53 -12.51 24.39
N GLN A 717 37.60 -13.30 24.60
CA GLN A 717 38.93 -12.78 24.95
C GLN A 717 39.79 -12.41 23.74
N THR A 718 39.53 -12.99 22.57
CA THR A 718 40.34 -12.79 21.37
C THR A 718 39.52 -12.13 20.27
N ASN A 719 39.93 -10.94 19.82
CA ASN A 719 39.35 -10.30 18.65
C ASN A 719 39.96 -10.87 17.37
N THR A 720 39.11 -11.34 16.45
CA THR A 720 39.57 -11.89 15.17
C THR A 720 39.84 -10.81 14.12
N HIS A 721 39.37 -9.57 14.35
CA HIS A 721 39.30 -8.48 13.37
C HIS A 721 38.48 -8.81 12.12
N ILE A 722 37.73 -9.92 12.13
CA ILE A 722 36.84 -10.31 11.04
C ILE A 722 35.49 -9.66 11.31
N ASN A 723 34.99 -8.89 10.34
CA ASN A 723 33.64 -8.35 10.40
C ASN A 723 32.59 -9.48 10.41
N ILE A 724 31.56 -9.34 11.25
CA ILE A 724 30.48 -10.33 11.42
C ILE A 724 29.79 -10.70 10.10
N ILE A 725 29.59 -9.75 9.18
CA ILE A 725 28.93 -10.02 7.89
C ILE A 725 29.80 -10.93 7.03
N THR A 726 31.12 -10.73 7.02
CA THR A 726 32.06 -11.66 6.38
C THR A 726 31.94 -13.05 6.97
N ARG A 727 31.88 -13.16 8.31
CA ARG A 727 31.74 -14.45 8.99
C ARG A 727 30.40 -15.13 8.68
N ILE A 728 29.29 -14.39 8.70
CA ILE A 728 27.96 -14.90 8.37
C ILE A 728 27.92 -15.43 6.94
N ASN A 729 28.53 -14.72 5.98
CA ASN A 729 28.61 -15.19 4.59
C ASN A 729 29.39 -16.51 4.46
N GLN A 730 30.48 -16.68 5.21
CA GLN A 730 31.18 -17.97 5.28
C GLN A 730 30.26 -19.06 5.85
N LEU A 731 29.54 -18.79 6.94
CA LEU A 731 28.62 -19.75 7.54
C LEU A 731 27.45 -20.14 6.60
N ILE A 732 26.95 -19.19 5.80
CA ILE A 732 25.93 -19.44 4.78
C ILE A 732 26.45 -20.42 3.72
N GLN A 733 27.71 -20.33 3.31
CA GLN A 733 28.32 -21.29 2.37
C GLN A 733 28.35 -22.72 2.95
N ILE A 734 28.42 -22.85 4.28
CA ILE A 734 28.33 -24.13 5.00
C ILE A 734 26.84 -24.51 5.27
N GLY A 735 25.87 -23.77 4.74
CA GLY A 735 24.44 -24.05 4.87
C GLY A 735 23.82 -23.65 6.21
N VAL A 736 24.50 -22.83 7.03
CA VAL A 736 23.94 -22.32 8.28
C VAL A 736 22.80 -21.36 7.99
N HIS A 737 21.69 -21.53 8.72
CA HIS A 737 20.49 -20.69 8.58
C HIS A 737 19.94 -20.19 9.92
N ALA A 738 20.63 -20.45 11.04
CA ALA A 738 20.26 -19.99 12.38
C ALA A 738 21.51 -19.58 13.14
N ILE A 739 21.53 -18.34 13.63
CA ILE A 739 22.66 -17.76 14.37
C ILE A 739 22.16 -17.11 15.65
N SER A 740 22.99 -17.08 16.70
CA SER A 740 22.83 -16.22 17.86
C SER A 740 23.92 -15.16 17.86
N ILE A 741 23.56 -13.90 18.02
CA ILE A 741 24.48 -12.77 18.07
C ILE A 741 24.45 -12.19 19.47
N THR A 742 25.61 -12.18 20.12
CA THR A 742 25.78 -11.62 21.46
C THR A 742 26.60 -10.34 21.37
N PHE A 743 26.01 -9.22 21.81
CA PHE A 743 26.70 -7.93 21.90
C PHE A 743 27.41 -7.82 23.25
N VAL A 744 28.73 -8.02 23.25
CA VAL A 744 29.48 -8.22 24.50
C VAL A 744 29.50 -6.97 25.39
N GLN A 745 29.42 -5.78 24.80
CA GLN A 745 29.44 -4.51 25.52
C GLN A 745 28.21 -4.27 26.40
N THR A 746 27.09 -4.97 26.15
CA THR A 746 25.85 -4.87 26.95
C THR A 746 25.52 -6.16 27.70
N GLU A 747 26.32 -7.22 27.55
CA GLU A 747 26.07 -8.53 28.13
C GLU A 747 26.16 -8.53 29.68
N GLY A 748 25.11 -9.01 30.35
CA GLY A 748 25.09 -9.12 31.81
C GLY A 748 24.88 -7.82 32.59
N TYR A 749 24.69 -6.68 31.92
CA TYR A 749 24.55 -5.36 32.57
C TYR A 749 23.11 -4.88 32.75
N LEU A 750 22.12 -5.48 32.05
CA LEU A 750 20.72 -5.00 32.00
C LEU A 750 20.62 -3.49 31.67
N SER A 751 21.54 -2.97 30.87
CA SER A 751 21.67 -1.55 30.56
C SER A 751 21.02 -1.14 29.22
N GLY A 752 20.23 -2.04 28.61
CA GLY A 752 19.60 -1.84 27.30
C GLY A 752 20.42 -2.44 26.15
N ILE A 753 19.76 -2.61 25.01
CA ILE A 753 20.34 -3.17 23.77
C ILE A 753 20.89 -2.07 22.84
N PRO A 754 21.94 -2.34 22.04
CA PRO A 754 22.49 -1.37 21.09
C PRO A 754 21.62 -1.28 19.82
N ARG A 755 20.45 -0.61 19.91
CA ARG A 755 19.43 -0.57 18.83
C ARG A 755 19.99 -0.20 17.46
N LYS A 756 20.78 0.88 17.37
CA LYS A 756 21.35 1.32 16.08
C LYS A 756 22.23 0.24 15.45
N GLN A 757 23.12 -0.36 16.24
CA GLN A 757 24.00 -1.44 15.78
C GLN A 757 23.20 -2.68 15.33
N ILE A 758 22.16 -3.04 16.09
CA ILE A 758 21.25 -4.14 15.72
C ILE A 758 20.56 -3.85 14.39
N GLN A 759 19.99 -2.66 14.22
CA GLN A 759 19.33 -2.25 12.98
C GLN A 759 20.27 -2.31 11.78
N ASP A 760 21.47 -1.74 11.92
CA ASP A 760 22.51 -1.71 10.88
C ASP A 760 22.96 -3.12 10.50
N LEU A 761 23.17 -4.02 11.47
CA LEU A 761 23.51 -5.41 11.20
C LEU A 761 22.39 -6.17 10.50
N LEU A 762 21.14 -6.00 10.96
CA LEU A 762 19.99 -6.69 10.37
C LEU A 762 19.71 -6.24 8.92
N LEU A 763 20.11 -5.02 8.54
CA LEU A 763 20.13 -4.53 7.16
C LEU A 763 21.10 -5.33 6.27
N GLU A 764 22.20 -5.83 6.81
CA GLU A 764 23.25 -6.48 6.05
C GLU A 764 23.16 -8.02 6.06
N ILE A 765 22.49 -8.62 7.06
CA ILE A 765 22.38 -10.09 7.19
C ILE A 765 21.46 -10.68 6.10
N PRO A 766 21.97 -11.57 5.23
CA PRO A 766 21.20 -12.16 4.13
C PRO A 766 19.99 -13.01 4.60
N GLU A 767 18.94 -13.10 3.77
CA GLU A 767 17.71 -13.87 4.06
C GLU A 767 17.94 -15.39 4.24
N ASN A 768 19.07 -15.92 3.76
CA ASN A 768 19.49 -17.30 4.00
C ASN A 768 19.57 -17.61 5.51
N ILE A 769 19.87 -16.62 6.34
CA ILE A 769 19.71 -16.70 7.79
C ILE A 769 18.24 -16.49 8.13
N LYS A 770 17.58 -17.60 8.51
CA LYS A 770 16.14 -17.66 8.80
C LYS A 770 15.80 -17.32 10.24
N ARG A 771 16.74 -17.46 11.17
CA ARG A 771 16.56 -17.20 12.61
C ARG A 771 17.79 -16.49 13.17
N ILE A 772 17.56 -15.34 13.79
CA ILE A 772 18.61 -14.52 14.41
C ILE A 772 18.22 -14.37 15.88
N TYR A 773 18.94 -15.05 16.76
CA TYR A 773 18.78 -14.83 18.20
C TYR A 773 19.63 -13.62 18.57
N ILE A 774 19.05 -12.68 19.32
CA ILE A 774 19.76 -11.49 19.80
C ILE A 774 19.89 -11.58 21.31
N ALA A 775 21.14 -11.68 21.78
CA ALA A 775 21.51 -11.74 23.18
C ALA A 775 22.34 -10.52 23.58
N GLY A 776 22.37 -10.24 24.89
CA GLY A 776 23.16 -9.15 25.47
C GLY A 776 22.38 -7.84 25.65
N GLY A 777 22.13 -7.45 26.89
CA GLY A 777 21.63 -6.12 27.25
C GLY A 777 20.11 -5.94 27.36
N ILE A 778 19.29 -6.92 26.96
CA ILE A 778 17.82 -6.82 27.06
C ILE A 778 17.42 -6.58 28.52
N SER A 779 16.70 -5.49 28.81
CA SER A 779 16.32 -5.12 30.17
C SER A 779 14.87 -4.66 30.33
N THR A 780 14.19 -4.32 29.23
CA THR A 780 12.83 -3.79 29.27
C THR A 780 11.87 -4.51 28.30
N LEU A 781 10.56 -4.35 28.51
CA LEU A 781 9.55 -4.78 27.53
C LEU A 781 9.68 -4.02 26.20
N ASP A 782 10.10 -2.75 26.24
CA ASP A 782 10.34 -1.95 25.04
C ASP A 782 11.47 -2.54 24.17
N ASP A 783 12.51 -3.11 24.79
CA ASP A 783 13.54 -3.85 24.05
C ASP A 783 12.97 -5.09 23.35
N LEU A 784 12.01 -5.79 23.97
CA LEU A 784 11.34 -6.94 23.35
C LEU A 784 10.51 -6.51 22.15
N GLU A 785 9.69 -5.46 22.29
CA GLU A 785 8.87 -4.95 21.18
C GLU A 785 9.74 -4.43 20.03
N TYR A 786 10.85 -3.74 20.34
CA TYR A 786 11.83 -3.33 19.34
C TYR A 786 12.41 -4.54 18.59
N LEU A 787 12.84 -5.60 19.29
CA LEU A 787 13.40 -6.78 18.65
C LEU A 787 12.35 -7.57 17.85
N TRP A 788 11.13 -7.70 18.34
CA TRP A 788 10.04 -8.38 17.62
C TRP A 788 9.54 -7.61 16.39
N SER A 789 9.87 -6.32 16.26
CA SER A 789 9.60 -5.57 15.02
C SER A 789 10.35 -6.14 13.80
N PHE A 790 11.39 -6.95 14.04
CA PHE A 790 12.15 -7.67 13.01
C PHE A 790 11.70 -9.13 12.89
N SER A 791 11.09 -9.48 11.76
CA SER A 791 10.43 -10.79 11.54
C SER A 791 11.30 -12.04 11.75
N ARG A 792 12.64 -11.93 11.62
CA ARG A 792 13.60 -13.03 11.76
C ARG A 792 14.25 -13.10 13.15
N VAL A 793 13.98 -12.11 14.00
CA VAL A 793 14.66 -11.91 15.28
C VAL A 793 13.90 -12.61 16.41
N ILE A 794 14.66 -13.28 17.27
CA ILE A 794 14.17 -13.92 18.48
C ILE A 794 15.00 -13.38 19.65
N PRO A 795 14.42 -12.60 20.58
CA PRO A 795 15.11 -12.17 21.79
C PRO A 795 15.62 -13.37 22.59
N GLN A 796 16.89 -13.34 23.02
CA GLN A 796 17.50 -14.32 23.92
C GLN A 796 17.70 -13.71 25.31
N LEU A 797 16.93 -14.16 26.30
CA LEU A 797 16.95 -13.63 27.66
C LEU A 797 17.83 -14.47 28.58
N GLY A 798 18.88 -13.85 29.11
CA GLY A 798 19.70 -14.37 30.21
C GLY A 798 19.35 -13.63 31.50
N SER A 799 20.15 -12.63 31.88
CA SER A 799 19.98 -11.90 33.15
C SER A 799 18.56 -11.36 33.42
N ALA A 800 17.82 -10.97 32.39
CA ALA A 800 16.51 -10.34 32.50
C ALA A 800 15.38 -11.30 32.91
N ILE A 801 15.55 -12.62 32.76
CA ILE A 801 14.54 -13.58 33.24
C ILE A 801 14.78 -13.98 34.71
N TRP A 802 16.00 -13.74 35.19
CA TRP A 802 16.43 -14.13 36.52
C TRP A 802 16.31 -13.01 37.55
N LYS A 803 16.54 -11.75 37.13
CA LYS A 803 16.27 -10.55 37.92
C LYS A 803 14.86 -10.05 37.67
#